data_AF-A0A934ZM13-F1
#
_entry.id   AF-A0A934ZM13-F1
#
_cell.length_a   1.000
_cell.length_b   1.000
_cell.length_c   1.000
_cell.angle_alpha   90.00
_cell.angle_beta   90.00
_cell.angle_gamma   90.00
#
_symmetry.space_group_name_H-M   'P 1'
#
loop_
_entity.id
_entity.type
_entity.pdbx_description
1 polymer ?
#
loop_
_entity_poly.entity_id
_entity_poly.type
_entity_poly.pdbx_seq_one_letter_code
_entity_poly.pdbx_strand_id
1 'polypeptide(L)'
;MATSPRTSSPPESPEAAWQSALLRSAQQGMEDIALTGAAEVLFLRAKRASAASAWFDALSDAAWTRGFCVARVSVLADRCFDTLDGLVRNLVLSLRAPGAGERDRGWAPLLDAFLAGHDSPAAALADFDRGAAVFGTHGDLAVLTREYLEAAGRPARPASRIDAWLAGTDLSRVESRGTALAALSAPTALRALGECSRLARALGHRGLVLIFEGAEVLTRLSASRRDGGFTVLRELIDNADGARGLVSAQLWVSATALLYDGARGIALSGPLSSRVLAPTSGSADLPPPHRPLVDLSAPSGWHAPAMLPIPLPAVRGEAAGLRAILRAAHGLPPVDPDVGLSVGHERIDATIDELFRHASLESSVFALVSGTYGSGKSHLLMHLTARSLAERRPVFRLSLEYLDADLGHPQRHLHRMLDQAVLPLPGRPSALDRLVAWTRTPAALEALRALLGSIAEGAGDAASAATKALARMRRSKRPGAVAESFLSASDLRARPASAAYRRDAYQRLLLWLELLERADGCRGPMILIDEAENLFRAFTAPQRRAALRSLSYYCGGTLPGSCVVLAITPDALDRLRGEADAQLADVAEQRTVLPSEDAAMLRRRLHQVRPIEVPTLDEAQRVVLAFKVQALHRRVRAPTSDPRWASWITETIASAATPRELVRRAVDRLEGLWWRSTASVGDED
;
A
#
# COMPACT_ATOMS: atom_id res chain seq x y z
N MET A 1 45.60 6.42 -48.46
CA MET A 1 44.56 5.38 -48.28
C MET A 1 44.98 4.46 -47.15
N ALA A 2 44.32 4.55 -46.00
CA ALA A 2 44.39 3.54 -44.94
C ALA A 2 43.09 3.66 -44.14
N THR A 3 42.10 2.85 -44.51
CA THR A 3 40.81 2.73 -43.83
C THR A 3 40.95 1.76 -42.65
N SER A 4 40.76 2.26 -41.43
CA SER A 4 40.60 1.41 -40.24
C SER A 4 39.34 0.54 -40.38
N PRO A 5 39.40 -0.74 -40.01
CA PRO A 5 38.22 -1.60 -40.03
C PRO A 5 37.32 -1.24 -38.85
N ARG A 6 36.15 -0.69 -39.14
CA ARG A 6 35.04 -0.69 -38.18
C ARG A 6 34.68 -2.16 -37.94
N THR A 7 35.00 -2.67 -36.76
CA THR A 7 34.46 -3.94 -36.27
C THR A 7 32.96 -3.75 -36.06
N SER A 8 32.17 -4.00 -37.11
CA SER A 8 30.72 -4.07 -37.00
C SER A 8 30.37 -5.34 -36.24
N SER A 9 29.93 -5.18 -34.99
CA SER A 9 29.17 -6.21 -34.28
C SER A 9 28.05 -6.73 -35.20
N PRO A 10 27.74 -8.04 -35.21
CA PRO A 10 26.61 -8.54 -35.99
C PRO A 10 25.33 -7.78 -35.59
N PRO A 11 24.40 -7.53 -36.54
CA PRO A 11 23.16 -6.84 -36.24
C PRO A 11 22.42 -7.60 -35.14
N GLU A 12 22.11 -6.88 -34.05
CA GLU A 12 21.33 -7.39 -32.93
C GLU A 12 20.00 -7.95 -33.45
N SER A 13 19.57 -9.12 -33.00
CA SER A 13 18.29 -9.67 -33.45
C SER A 13 17.14 -8.74 -33.04
N PRO A 14 16.02 -8.66 -33.79
CA PRO A 14 14.89 -7.82 -33.41
C PRO A 14 14.38 -8.12 -31.99
N GLU A 15 14.45 -9.38 -31.56
CA GLU A 15 14.06 -9.79 -30.21
C GLU A 15 15.06 -9.29 -29.15
N ALA A 16 16.37 -9.32 -29.42
CA ALA A 16 17.37 -8.76 -28.51
C ALA A 16 17.27 -7.22 -28.42
N ALA A 17 17.10 -6.52 -29.54
CA ALA A 17 16.91 -5.07 -29.56
C ALA A 17 15.64 -4.65 -28.78
N TRP A 18 14.56 -5.43 -28.89
CA TRP A 18 13.34 -5.23 -28.11
C TRP A 18 13.58 -5.42 -26.60
N GLN A 19 14.29 -6.49 -26.22
CA GLN A 19 14.65 -6.75 -24.82
C GLN A 19 15.56 -5.66 -24.24
N SER A 20 16.50 -5.15 -25.03
CA SER A 20 17.33 -3.99 -24.71
C SER A 20 16.48 -2.75 -24.50
N ALA A 21 15.46 -2.50 -25.33
CA ALA A 21 14.54 -1.38 -25.16
C ALA A 21 13.67 -1.51 -23.88
N LEU A 22 13.19 -2.71 -23.57
CA LEU A 22 12.50 -3.02 -22.32
C LEU A 22 13.37 -2.76 -21.10
N LEU A 23 14.65 -3.16 -21.16
CA LEU A 23 15.60 -2.92 -20.08
C LEU A 23 15.81 -1.42 -19.83
N ARG A 24 15.93 -0.61 -20.89
CA ARG A 24 16.04 0.86 -20.76
C ARG A 24 14.77 1.48 -20.16
N SER A 25 13.59 1.00 -20.57
CA SER A 25 12.31 1.42 -20.00
C SER A 25 12.23 1.11 -18.49
N ALA A 26 12.66 -0.10 -18.08
CA ALA A 26 12.75 -0.47 -16.67
C ALA A 26 13.76 0.40 -15.89
N GLN A 27 14.90 0.75 -16.51
CA GLN A 27 15.90 1.64 -15.93
C GLN A 27 15.37 3.06 -15.70
N GLN A 28 14.60 3.60 -16.66
CA GLN A 28 13.91 4.87 -16.44
C GLN A 28 12.93 4.78 -15.26
N GLY A 29 12.17 3.67 -15.19
CA GLY A 29 11.28 3.43 -14.06
C GLY A 29 12.00 3.43 -12.71
N MET A 30 13.21 2.85 -12.65
CA MET A 30 14.07 2.89 -11.46
C MET A 30 14.47 4.33 -11.08
N GLU A 31 14.86 5.17 -12.04
CA GLU A 31 15.18 6.58 -11.78
C GLU A 31 13.98 7.34 -11.18
N ASP A 32 12.79 7.11 -11.73
CA ASP A 32 11.56 7.78 -11.31
C ASP A 32 11.11 7.36 -9.89
N ILE A 33 11.16 6.07 -9.54
CA ILE A 33 10.80 5.59 -8.19
C ILE A 33 11.82 6.03 -7.12
N ALA A 34 13.11 6.13 -7.47
CA ALA A 34 14.13 6.59 -6.52
C ALA A 34 13.93 8.05 -6.14
N LEU A 35 13.50 8.88 -7.08
CA LEU A 35 13.17 10.28 -6.84
C LEU A 35 11.87 10.45 -6.06
N THR A 36 10.81 9.80 -6.54
CA THR A 36 9.45 10.06 -6.05
C THR A 36 9.14 9.36 -4.73
N GLY A 37 9.94 8.36 -4.35
CA GLY A 37 9.57 7.46 -3.26
C GLY A 37 8.45 6.50 -3.63
N ALA A 38 7.96 6.53 -4.88
CA ALA A 38 6.91 5.64 -5.35
C ALA A 38 7.38 4.19 -5.39
N ALA A 39 6.42 3.29 -5.57
CA ALA A 39 6.64 1.89 -5.77
C ALA A 39 5.60 1.36 -6.76
N GLU A 40 6.01 0.37 -7.54
CA GLU A 40 5.20 -0.18 -8.61
C GLU A 40 5.32 -1.69 -8.71
N VAL A 41 4.29 -2.33 -9.25
CA VAL A 41 4.25 -3.76 -9.53
C VAL A 41 4.06 -3.96 -11.03
N LEU A 42 5.08 -4.52 -11.66
CA LEU A 42 5.17 -4.75 -13.10
C LEU A 42 5.08 -6.25 -13.39
N PHE A 43 4.44 -6.58 -14.51
CA PHE A 43 4.23 -7.93 -14.96
C PHE A 43 5.00 -8.18 -16.24
N LEU A 44 5.74 -9.29 -16.28
CA LEU A 44 6.49 -9.73 -17.45
C LEU A 44 5.82 -10.97 -18.04
N ARG A 45 5.34 -10.87 -19.27
CA ARG A 45 4.95 -12.02 -20.09
C ARG A 45 6.17 -12.52 -20.85
N ALA A 46 6.50 -13.80 -20.69
CA ALA A 46 7.57 -14.44 -21.45
C ALA A 46 7.11 -15.76 -22.06
N LYS A 47 7.63 -16.12 -23.24
CA LYS A 47 7.35 -17.43 -23.88
C LYS A 47 7.82 -18.60 -23.03
N ARG A 48 8.93 -18.44 -22.31
CA ARG A 48 9.60 -19.47 -21.49
C ARG A 48 10.18 -18.83 -20.23
N ALA A 49 10.15 -19.57 -19.12
CA ALA A 49 10.73 -19.11 -17.85
C ALA A 49 12.23 -18.78 -17.97
N SER A 50 12.99 -19.53 -18.78
CA SER A 50 14.43 -19.26 -18.97
C SER A 50 14.71 -17.95 -19.69
N ALA A 51 13.83 -17.49 -20.58
CA ALA A 51 13.97 -16.19 -21.24
C ALA A 51 13.71 -15.04 -20.25
N ALA A 52 12.69 -15.17 -19.38
CA ALA A 52 12.47 -14.22 -18.30
C ALA A 52 13.67 -14.17 -17.35
N SER A 53 14.21 -15.33 -16.96
CA SER A 53 15.38 -15.43 -16.09
C SER A 53 16.59 -14.67 -16.65
N ALA A 54 16.92 -14.87 -17.92
CA ALA A 54 18.06 -14.20 -18.56
C ALA A 54 17.87 -12.68 -18.62
N TRP A 55 16.64 -12.21 -18.88
CA TRP A 55 16.34 -10.78 -18.86
C TRP A 55 16.45 -10.20 -17.44
N PHE A 56 16.03 -10.95 -16.42
CA PHE A 56 16.18 -10.53 -15.02
C PHE A 56 17.61 -10.52 -14.53
N ASP A 57 18.51 -11.33 -15.09
CA ASP A 57 19.95 -11.20 -14.82
C ASP A 57 20.43 -9.80 -15.26
N ALA A 58 20.12 -9.40 -16.50
CA ALA A 58 20.45 -8.07 -17.02
C ALA A 58 19.79 -6.93 -16.23
N LEU A 59 18.53 -7.09 -15.81
CA LEU A 59 17.85 -6.12 -14.96
C LEU A 59 18.52 -6.00 -13.58
N SER A 60 18.91 -7.12 -12.98
CA SER A 60 19.57 -7.16 -11.68
C SER A 60 20.91 -6.43 -11.71
N ASP A 61 21.71 -6.65 -12.75
CA ASP A 61 23.00 -5.98 -12.93
C ASP A 61 22.82 -4.47 -13.17
N ALA A 62 21.82 -4.09 -13.97
CA ALA A 62 21.47 -2.70 -14.21
C ALA A 62 21.00 -1.97 -12.93
N ALA A 63 20.21 -2.64 -12.10
CA ALA A 63 19.72 -2.13 -10.82
C ALA A 63 20.87 -1.98 -9.81
N TRP A 64 21.71 -3.01 -9.69
CA TRP A 64 22.88 -3.02 -8.81
C TRP A 64 23.84 -1.87 -9.15
N THR A 65 24.18 -1.71 -10.43
CA THR A 65 25.07 -0.63 -10.91
C THR A 65 24.50 0.75 -10.63
N ARG A 66 23.17 0.86 -10.58
CA ARG A 66 22.46 2.10 -10.23
C ARG A 66 22.31 2.31 -8.72
N GLY A 67 22.79 1.41 -7.85
CA GLY A 67 22.72 1.58 -6.41
C GLY A 67 21.41 1.06 -5.76
N PHE A 68 20.68 0.17 -6.43
CA PHE A 68 19.52 -0.53 -5.86
C PHE A 68 19.93 -1.86 -5.24
N CYS A 69 19.30 -2.23 -4.13
CA CYS A 69 19.37 -3.62 -3.68
C CYS A 69 18.39 -4.47 -4.49
N VAL A 70 18.78 -5.71 -4.76
CA VAL A 70 18.04 -6.63 -5.63
C VAL A 70 17.74 -7.93 -4.88
N ALA A 71 16.50 -8.37 -4.86
CA ALA A 71 16.11 -9.68 -4.34
C ALA A 71 15.31 -10.44 -5.40
N ARG A 72 15.55 -11.75 -5.48
CA ARG A 72 14.95 -12.60 -6.51
C ARG A 72 14.50 -13.92 -5.91
N VAL A 73 13.27 -14.34 -6.21
CA VAL A 73 12.66 -15.56 -5.70
C VAL A 73 11.79 -16.24 -6.75
N SER A 74 11.77 -17.57 -6.72
CA SER A 74 10.81 -18.34 -7.51
C SER A 74 9.49 -18.49 -6.75
N VAL A 75 8.39 -18.31 -7.46
CA VAL A 75 7.03 -18.56 -7.01
C VAL A 75 6.73 -20.04 -7.18
N LEU A 76 6.50 -20.76 -6.09
CA LEU A 76 6.31 -22.21 -6.07
C LEU A 76 4.95 -22.57 -5.45
N ALA A 77 4.51 -23.81 -5.62
CA ALA A 77 3.18 -24.23 -5.16
C ALA A 77 3.04 -24.23 -3.63
N ASP A 78 4.13 -24.39 -2.88
CA ASP A 78 4.22 -24.32 -1.42
C ASP A 78 4.61 -22.93 -0.90
N ARG A 79 5.20 -22.09 -1.77
CA ARG A 79 5.69 -20.75 -1.46
C ARG A 79 5.22 -19.77 -2.53
N CYS A 80 3.99 -19.29 -2.37
CA CYS A 80 3.31 -18.46 -3.34
C CYS A 80 2.73 -17.20 -2.66
N PHE A 81 1.99 -16.39 -3.40
CA PHE A 81 1.38 -15.17 -2.89
C PHE A 81 0.37 -15.43 -1.77
N ASP A 82 -0.25 -16.62 -1.68
CA ASP A 82 -1.11 -17.00 -0.54
C ASP A 82 -0.33 -17.34 0.74
N THR A 83 0.99 -17.57 0.63
CA THR A 83 1.93 -17.79 1.75
C THR A 83 3.05 -16.75 1.72
N LEU A 84 2.65 -15.47 1.70
CA LEU A 84 3.53 -14.33 1.45
C LEU A 84 4.71 -14.21 2.43
N ASP A 85 4.58 -14.65 3.68
CA ASP A 85 5.67 -14.70 4.66
C ASP A 85 6.84 -15.58 4.21
N GLY A 86 6.55 -16.71 3.57
CA GLY A 86 7.56 -17.56 2.95
C GLY A 86 8.28 -16.87 1.79
N LEU A 87 7.55 -16.10 0.98
CA LEU A 87 8.15 -15.30 -0.09
C LEU A 87 9.02 -14.16 0.47
N VAL A 88 8.54 -13.42 1.47
CA VAL A 88 9.28 -12.34 2.13
C VAL A 88 10.57 -12.86 2.76
N ARG A 89 10.51 -14.00 3.46
CA ARG A 89 11.71 -14.69 3.98
C ARG A 89 12.74 -14.93 2.88
N ASN A 90 12.32 -15.55 1.77
CA ASN A 90 13.23 -15.89 0.69
C ASN A 90 13.77 -14.65 -0.02
N LEU A 91 12.98 -13.57 -0.12
CA LEU A 91 13.45 -12.29 -0.67
C LEU A 91 14.55 -11.69 0.20
N VAL A 92 14.36 -11.66 1.52
CA VAL A 92 15.39 -11.13 2.42
C VAL A 92 16.64 -11.99 2.36
N LEU A 93 16.52 -13.32 2.30
CA LEU A 93 17.65 -14.24 2.19
C LEU A 93 18.37 -14.15 0.83
N SER A 94 17.68 -13.79 -0.25
CA SER A 94 18.28 -13.62 -1.58
C SER A 94 18.75 -12.21 -1.88
N LEU A 95 18.58 -11.28 -0.94
CA LEU A 95 18.90 -9.87 -1.11
C LEU A 95 20.40 -9.67 -1.40
N ARG A 96 20.65 -8.89 -2.44
CA ARG A 96 21.95 -8.40 -2.89
C ARG A 96 21.97 -6.89 -2.69
N ALA A 97 22.98 -6.36 -2.00
CA ALA A 97 23.13 -4.93 -1.78
C ALA A 97 24.44 -4.37 -2.39
N PRO A 98 24.40 -3.27 -3.16
CA PRO A 98 25.60 -2.60 -3.63
C PRO A 98 26.58 -2.30 -2.48
N GLY A 99 27.87 -2.57 -2.71
CA GLY A 99 28.91 -2.44 -1.68
C GLY A 99 29.18 -3.72 -0.88
N ALA A 100 28.25 -4.69 -0.86
CA ALA A 100 28.52 -6.05 -0.37
C ALA A 100 29.28 -6.87 -1.43
N GLY A 101 29.88 -8.00 -1.02
CA GLY A 101 30.54 -8.92 -1.94
C GLY A 101 29.57 -9.44 -3.00
N GLU A 102 30.05 -9.65 -4.23
CA GLU A 102 29.21 -10.00 -5.38
C GLU A 102 28.36 -11.28 -5.15
N ARG A 103 28.90 -12.20 -4.34
CA ARG A 103 28.26 -13.48 -3.97
C ARG A 103 27.52 -13.43 -2.62
N ASP A 104 27.67 -12.34 -1.87
CA ASP A 104 27.02 -12.22 -0.57
C ASP A 104 25.51 -12.01 -0.74
N ARG A 105 24.75 -12.68 0.12
CA ARG A 105 23.28 -12.66 0.09
C ARG A 105 22.76 -12.52 1.51
N GLY A 106 21.65 -11.81 1.66
CA GLY A 106 20.96 -11.69 2.94
C GLY A 106 21.05 -10.29 3.54
N TRP A 107 20.38 -10.13 4.68
CA TRP A 107 20.34 -8.86 5.40
C TRP A 107 21.65 -8.53 6.11
N ALA A 108 22.31 -9.51 6.74
CA ALA A 108 23.54 -9.27 7.49
C ALA A 108 24.70 -8.73 6.62
N PRO A 109 24.97 -9.27 5.41
CA PRO A 109 26.00 -8.68 4.54
C PRO A 109 25.72 -7.25 4.11
N LEU A 110 24.44 -6.88 3.94
CA LEU A 110 24.06 -5.49 3.68
C LEU A 110 24.46 -4.59 4.86
N LEU A 111 24.19 -5.02 6.10
CA LEU A 111 24.56 -4.28 7.30
C LEU A 111 26.08 -4.19 7.49
N ASP A 112 26.81 -5.25 7.14
CA ASP A 112 28.28 -5.25 7.17
C ASP A 112 28.86 -4.27 6.15
N ALA A 113 28.30 -4.20 4.94
CA ALA A 113 28.68 -3.22 3.92
C ALA A 113 28.37 -1.77 4.39
N PHE A 114 27.21 -1.56 5.02
CA PHE A 114 26.86 -0.27 5.61
C PHE A 114 27.85 0.15 6.70
N LEU A 115 28.21 -0.75 7.62
CA LEU A 115 29.23 -0.49 8.66
C LEU A 115 30.59 -0.17 8.06
N ALA A 116 31.02 -0.91 7.03
CA ALA A 116 32.30 -0.70 6.37
C ALA A 116 32.40 0.65 5.63
N GLY A 117 31.25 1.21 5.20
CA GLY A 117 31.16 2.52 4.57
C GLY A 117 31.26 3.71 5.51
N HIS A 118 31.39 3.49 6.82
CA HIS A 118 31.43 4.55 7.84
C HIS A 118 32.73 4.54 8.65
N ASP A 119 33.17 5.72 9.09
CA ASP A 119 34.41 5.90 9.85
C ASP A 119 34.41 5.17 11.21
N SER A 120 33.22 4.96 11.80
CA SER A 120 33.08 4.23 13.05
C SER A 120 31.68 3.61 13.21
N PRO A 121 31.54 2.56 14.04
CA PRO A 121 30.23 2.00 14.41
C PRO A 121 29.24 3.02 14.97
N ALA A 122 29.72 3.99 15.76
CA ALA A 122 28.88 5.04 16.33
C ALA A 122 28.35 6.00 15.26
N ALA A 123 29.17 6.33 14.26
CA ALA A 123 28.75 7.15 13.12
C ALA A 123 27.72 6.41 12.26
N ALA A 124 27.93 5.12 11.98
CA ALA A 124 26.99 4.29 11.24
C ALA A 124 25.63 4.20 11.96
N LEU A 125 25.63 3.95 13.27
CA LEU A 125 24.40 3.89 14.06
C LEU A 125 23.66 5.24 14.06
N ALA A 126 24.38 6.35 14.22
CA ALA A 126 23.79 7.68 14.17
C ALA A 126 23.21 8.01 12.79
N ASP A 127 23.84 7.56 11.70
CA ASP A 127 23.32 7.73 10.34
C ASP A 127 22.09 6.87 10.08
N PHE A 128 22.13 5.61 10.51
CA PHE A 128 20.97 4.73 10.49
C PHE A 128 19.79 5.31 11.26
N ASP A 129 19.98 5.81 12.49
CA ASP A 129 18.91 6.38 13.29
C ASP A 129 18.29 7.63 12.60
N ARG A 130 19.10 8.44 11.90
CA ARG A 130 18.60 9.55 11.07
C ARG A 130 17.79 9.04 9.87
N GLY A 131 18.31 8.08 9.12
CA GLY A 131 17.63 7.48 7.97
C GLY A 131 16.31 6.81 8.37
N ALA A 132 16.32 6.07 9.46
CA ALA A 132 15.16 5.42 10.06
C ALA A 132 14.05 6.43 10.40
N ALA A 133 14.42 7.58 10.97
CA ALA A 133 13.48 8.67 11.25
C ALA A 133 12.90 9.30 9.97
N VAL A 134 13.71 9.51 8.93
CA VAL A 134 13.29 10.10 7.65
C VAL A 134 12.29 9.20 6.92
N PHE A 135 12.57 7.88 6.85
CA PHE A 135 11.74 6.92 6.12
C PHE A 135 10.64 6.27 6.98
N GLY A 136 10.63 6.57 8.29
CA GLY A 136 9.64 6.09 9.24
C GLY A 136 9.71 4.58 9.48
N THR A 137 10.90 4.02 9.67
CA THR A 137 11.10 2.59 9.93
C THR A 137 10.87 2.28 11.41
N HIS A 138 9.86 1.46 11.72
CA HIS A 138 9.46 1.16 13.10
C HIS A 138 9.09 -0.31 13.33
N GLY A 139 9.31 -1.20 12.39
CA GLY A 139 8.92 -2.61 12.54
C GLY A 139 10.04 -3.46 13.15
N ASP A 140 9.84 -4.78 13.08
CA ASP A 140 10.71 -5.75 13.73
C ASP A 140 12.10 -5.79 13.05
N LEU A 141 12.16 -5.60 11.73
CA LEU A 141 13.43 -5.63 11.01
C LEU A 141 14.27 -4.37 11.30
N ALA A 142 13.64 -3.22 11.56
CA ALA A 142 14.36 -2.01 11.99
C ALA A 142 15.00 -2.20 13.37
N VAL A 143 14.29 -2.84 14.30
CA VAL A 143 14.83 -3.19 15.63
C VAL A 143 16.02 -4.13 15.50
N LEU A 144 15.87 -5.20 14.73
CA LEU A 144 16.94 -6.17 14.50
C LEU A 144 18.15 -5.54 13.80
N THR A 145 17.91 -4.64 12.85
CA THR A 145 18.96 -3.86 12.18
C THR A 145 19.72 -2.99 13.17
N ARG A 146 18.99 -2.23 14.00
CA ARG A 146 19.60 -1.38 15.02
C ARG A 146 20.41 -2.18 16.05
N GLU A 147 19.86 -3.30 16.54
CA GLU A 147 20.56 -4.22 17.45
C GLU A 147 21.85 -4.76 16.83
N TYR A 148 21.82 -5.06 15.52
CA TYR A 148 22.99 -5.51 14.79
C TYR A 148 24.09 -4.44 14.71
N LEU A 149 23.71 -3.20 14.36
CA LEU A 149 24.63 -2.08 14.28
C LEU A 149 25.20 -1.69 15.65
N GLU A 150 24.39 -1.72 16.72
CA GLU A 150 24.86 -1.47 18.10
C GLU A 150 25.86 -2.52 18.60
N ALA A 151 25.77 -3.75 18.11
CA ALA A 151 26.69 -4.82 18.44
C ALA A 151 27.99 -4.77 17.62
N ALA A 152 28.15 -3.81 16.71
CA ALA A 152 29.37 -3.66 15.94
C ALA A 152 30.59 -3.44 16.85
N GLY A 153 31.70 -4.12 16.52
CA GLY A 153 32.90 -4.18 17.36
C GLY A 153 32.84 -5.21 18.50
N ARG A 154 31.73 -5.91 18.69
CA ARG A 154 31.61 -7.03 19.65
C ARG A 154 31.76 -8.39 18.93
N PRO A 155 32.30 -9.43 19.60
CA PRO A 155 32.55 -10.73 18.99
C PRO A 155 31.27 -11.52 18.61
N ALA A 156 30.12 -11.22 19.23
CA ALA A 156 28.84 -11.86 18.91
C ALA A 156 27.87 -10.84 18.30
N ARG A 157 27.79 -10.79 16.97
CA ARG A 157 26.76 -10.01 16.25
C ARG A 157 25.43 -10.79 16.24
N PRO A 158 24.27 -10.12 16.36
CA PRO A 158 22.97 -10.79 16.44
C PRO A 158 22.44 -11.27 15.07
N ALA A 159 23.31 -11.70 14.14
CA ALA A 159 22.88 -12.25 12.84
C ALA A 159 21.88 -13.40 13.01
N SER A 160 22.12 -14.28 13.98
CA SER A 160 21.25 -15.41 14.30
C SER A 160 19.84 -14.99 14.72
N ARG A 161 19.67 -13.77 15.28
CA ARG A 161 18.34 -13.24 15.63
C ARG A 161 17.55 -12.85 14.39
N ILE A 162 18.21 -12.23 13.41
CA ILE A 162 17.62 -11.93 12.12
C ILE A 162 17.18 -13.23 11.43
N ASP A 163 18.07 -14.22 11.39
CA ASP A 163 17.77 -15.53 10.78
C ASP A 163 16.63 -16.25 11.50
N ALA A 164 16.61 -16.22 12.84
CA ALA A 164 15.55 -16.82 13.63
C ALA A 164 14.19 -16.14 13.39
N TRP A 165 14.15 -14.80 13.35
CA TRP A 165 12.92 -14.06 13.04
C TRP A 165 12.43 -14.36 11.62
N LEU A 166 13.33 -14.34 10.63
CA LEU A 166 13.03 -14.72 9.25
C LEU A 166 12.49 -16.14 9.17
N ALA A 167 13.03 -17.07 9.95
CA ALA A 167 12.56 -18.45 10.05
C ALA A 167 11.18 -18.60 10.72
N GLY A 168 10.56 -17.51 11.19
CA GLY A 168 9.26 -17.51 11.86
C GLY A 168 9.36 -17.88 13.33
N THR A 169 10.52 -17.65 13.96
CA THR A 169 10.71 -17.89 15.39
C THR A 169 10.17 -16.73 16.21
N ASP A 170 9.36 -17.03 17.22
CA ASP A 170 8.94 -16.05 18.22
C ASP A 170 10.11 -15.75 19.16
N LEU A 171 10.85 -14.68 18.88
CA LEU A 171 12.02 -14.27 19.66
C LEU A 171 11.67 -13.92 21.11
N SER A 172 10.41 -13.62 21.40
CA SER A 172 9.96 -13.44 22.78
C SER A 172 10.03 -14.76 23.57
N ARG A 173 9.91 -15.94 22.95
CA ARG A 173 9.86 -17.22 23.67
C ARG A 173 11.21 -17.89 23.82
N VAL A 174 12.14 -17.61 22.91
CA VAL A 174 13.37 -18.39 22.76
C VAL A 174 14.60 -17.66 23.31
N GLU A 175 14.59 -16.31 23.34
CA GLU A 175 15.76 -15.55 23.75
C GLU A 175 15.53 -14.69 25.00
N SER A 176 16.56 -14.67 25.86
CA SER A 176 16.59 -13.85 27.09
C SER A 176 17.27 -12.50 26.91
N ARG A 177 18.05 -12.32 25.82
CA ARG A 177 18.79 -11.08 25.50
C ARG A 177 18.20 -10.45 24.22
N GLY A 178 18.03 -9.14 24.23
CA GLY A 178 17.48 -8.36 23.11
C GLY A 178 15.97 -8.10 23.21
N THR A 179 15.45 -7.35 22.24
CA THR A 179 14.04 -6.96 22.17
C THR A 179 13.16 -8.18 21.89
N ALA A 180 12.04 -8.29 22.61
CA ALA A 180 11.07 -9.35 22.40
C ALA A 180 10.24 -9.05 21.14
N LEU A 181 10.38 -9.87 20.11
CA LEU A 181 9.70 -9.72 18.82
C LEU A 181 8.86 -10.96 18.52
N ALA A 182 7.71 -10.77 17.87
CA ALA A 182 6.87 -11.87 17.40
C ALA A 182 7.47 -12.53 16.16
N ALA A 183 6.94 -13.70 15.79
CA ALA A 183 7.34 -14.39 14.57
C ALA A 183 6.85 -13.65 13.31
N LEU A 184 7.69 -13.61 12.27
CA LEU A 184 7.24 -13.30 10.91
C LEU A 184 6.18 -14.34 10.49
N SER A 185 5.04 -13.83 10.03
CA SER A 185 3.87 -14.62 9.65
C SER A 185 3.13 -13.98 8.48
N ALA A 186 2.25 -14.72 7.80
CA ALA A 186 1.50 -14.22 6.65
C ALA A 186 0.78 -12.86 6.91
N PRO A 187 0.11 -12.65 8.07
CA PRO A 187 -0.49 -11.34 8.39
C PRO A 187 0.50 -10.18 8.51
N THR A 188 1.75 -10.46 8.86
CA THR A 188 2.79 -9.44 9.04
C THR A 188 3.68 -9.26 7.81
N ALA A 189 3.54 -10.13 6.81
CA ALA A 189 4.46 -10.22 5.68
C ALA A 189 4.46 -8.96 4.79
N LEU A 190 3.28 -8.40 4.48
CA LEU A 190 3.18 -7.15 3.72
C LEU A 190 3.88 -5.99 4.43
N ARG A 191 3.69 -5.87 5.75
CA ARG A 191 4.34 -4.85 6.58
C ARG A 191 5.86 -5.03 6.60
N ALA A 192 6.33 -6.27 6.79
CA ALA A 192 7.74 -6.60 6.73
C ALA A 192 8.36 -6.26 5.35
N LEU A 193 7.62 -6.50 4.26
CA LEU A 193 8.07 -6.16 2.91
C LEU A 193 8.18 -4.64 2.71
N GLY A 194 7.18 -3.87 3.16
CA GLY A 194 7.22 -2.41 3.15
C GLY A 194 8.38 -1.88 4.00
N GLU A 195 8.62 -2.47 5.16
CA GLU A 195 9.74 -2.13 6.03
C GLU A 195 11.10 -2.41 5.36
N CYS A 196 11.27 -3.53 4.66
CA CYS A 196 12.51 -3.83 3.91
C CYS A 196 12.86 -2.70 2.95
N SER A 197 11.85 -2.17 2.21
CA SER A 197 12.08 -1.08 1.24
C SER A 197 12.50 0.23 1.89
N ARG A 198 11.89 0.57 3.03
CA ARG A 198 12.24 1.78 3.80
C ARG A 198 13.62 1.66 4.42
N LEU A 199 13.96 0.48 4.95
CA LEU A 199 15.27 0.23 5.52
C LEU A 199 16.38 0.28 4.47
N ALA A 200 16.14 -0.22 3.25
CA ALA A 200 17.11 -0.07 2.16
C ALA A 200 17.43 1.41 1.90
N ARG A 201 16.42 2.29 1.93
CA ARG A 201 16.62 3.74 1.81
C ARG A 201 17.31 4.35 3.04
N ALA A 202 16.95 3.92 4.24
CA ALA A 202 17.58 4.35 5.49
C ALA A 202 19.07 3.94 5.57
N LEU A 203 19.46 2.87 4.89
CA LEU A 203 20.83 2.36 4.80
C LEU A 203 21.59 2.95 3.59
N GLY A 204 21.04 4.00 2.96
CA GLY A 204 21.72 4.77 1.90
C GLY A 204 21.55 4.24 0.47
N HIS A 205 20.83 3.14 0.26
CA HIS A 205 20.57 2.63 -1.09
C HIS A 205 19.49 3.43 -1.81
N ARG A 206 19.45 3.39 -3.15
CA ARG A 206 18.46 4.13 -3.95
C ARG A 206 17.05 3.57 -3.91
N GLY A 207 16.91 2.28 -3.57
CA GLY A 207 15.64 1.58 -3.57
C GLY A 207 15.81 0.05 -3.60
N LEU A 208 14.69 -0.64 -3.82
CA LEU A 208 14.63 -2.09 -3.96
C LEU A 208 14.09 -2.51 -5.33
N VAL A 209 14.70 -3.54 -5.92
CA VAL A 209 14.13 -4.30 -7.04
C VAL A 209 13.84 -5.72 -6.55
N LEU A 210 12.57 -6.11 -6.61
CA LEU A 210 12.10 -7.41 -6.12
C LEU A 210 11.55 -8.22 -7.30
N ILE A 211 12.06 -9.42 -7.51
CA ILE A 211 11.74 -10.25 -8.68
C ILE A 211 11.08 -11.55 -8.22
N PHE A 212 9.85 -11.77 -8.66
CA PHE A 212 9.04 -12.96 -8.42
C PHE A 212 8.89 -13.73 -9.73
N GLU A 213 9.51 -14.91 -9.82
CA GLU A 213 9.54 -15.68 -11.07
C GLU A 213 8.61 -16.88 -11.07
N GLY A 214 7.86 -17.07 -12.15
CA GLY A 214 7.09 -18.29 -12.36
C GLY A 214 5.67 -18.25 -11.76
N ALA A 215 5.03 -17.08 -11.76
CA ALA A 215 3.70 -16.91 -11.19
C ALA A 215 2.60 -17.70 -11.92
N GLU A 216 2.86 -18.31 -13.08
CA GLU A 216 1.94 -19.26 -13.72
C GLU A 216 1.57 -20.46 -12.85
N VAL A 217 2.36 -20.75 -11.81
CA VAL A 217 2.04 -21.77 -10.79
C VAL A 217 0.66 -21.51 -10.16
N LEU A 218 0.24 -20.25 -10.02
CA LEU A 218 -1.09 -19.88 -9.50
C LEU A 218 -2.24 -20.56 -10.26
N THR A 219 -2.07 -20.76 -11.57
CA THR A 219 -3.09 -21.37 -12.44
C THR A 219 -3.33 -22.85 -12.12
N ARG A 220 -2.38 -23.50 -11.43
CA ARG A 220 -2.39 -24.92 -11.07
C ARG A 220 -2.87 -25.18 -9.64
N LEU A 221 -2.97 -24.14 -8.80
CA LEU A 221 -3.44 -24.25 -7.43
C LEU A 221 -4.94 -24.58 -7.35
N SER A 222 -5.43 -24.96 -6.16
CA SER A 222 -6.87 -25.04 -5.89
C SER A 222 -7.54 -23.68 -6.07
N ALA A 223 -8.87 -23.66 -6.23
CA ALA A 223 -9.63 -22.40 -6.39
C ALA A 223 -9.37 -21.42 -5.24
N SER A 224 -9.58 -21.85 -4.00
CA SER A 224 -9.36 -21.02 -2.81
C SER A 224 -7.94 -20.44 -2.72
N ARG A 225 -6.89 -21.24 -2.96
CA ARG A 225 -5.50 -20.77 -2.90
C ARG A 225 -5.16 -19.79 -4.03
N ARG A 226 -5.65 -20.06 -5.24
CA ARG A 226 -5.48 -19.15 -6.39
C ARG A 226 -6.17 -17.81 -6.15
N ASP A 227 -7.40 -17.84 -5.65
CA ASP A 227 -8.17 -16.62 -5.38
C ASP A 227 -7.50 -15.79 -4.27
N GLY A 228 -6.95 -16.47 -3.25
CA GLY A 228 -6.07 -15.84 -2.24
C GLY A 228 -4.83 -15.19 -2.86
N GLY A 229 -4.11 -15.91 -3.74
CA GLY A 229 -2.94 -15.37 -4.44
C GLY A 229 -3.26 -14.17 -5.34
N PHE A 230 -4.38 -14.20 -6.06
CA PHE A 230 -4.85 -13.05 -6.87
C PHE A 230 -5.25 -11.86 -6.01
N THR A 231 -5.80 -12.11 -4.82
CA THR A 231 -6.12 -11.04 -3.86
C THR A 231 -4.84 -10.38 -3.38
N VAL A 232 -3.83 -11.14 -2.97
CA VAL A 232 -2.54 -10.59 -2.53
C VAL A 232 -1.85 -9.82 -3.64
N LEU A 233 -1.86 -10.32 -4.89
CA LEU A 233 -1.35 -9.56 -6.03
C LEU A 233 -2.08 -8.23 -6.25
N ARG A 234 -3.42 -8.22 -6.13
CA ARG A 234 -4.21 -6.99 -6.22
C ARG A 234 -3.85 -6.02 -5.09
N GLU A 235 -3.71 -6.52 -3.86
CA GLU A 235 -3.32 -5.71 -2.70
C GLU A 235 -1.94 -5.08 -2.85
N LEU A 236 -0.97 -5.85 -3.36
CA LEU A 236 0.38 -5.37 -3.66
C LEU A 236 0.35 -4.24 -4.68
N ILE A 237 -0.52 -4.31 -5.70
CA ILE A 237 -0.69 -3.22 -6.67
C ILE A 237 -1.38 -2.02 -6.02
N ASP A 238 -2.56 -2.22 -5.43
CA ASP A 238 -3.41 -1.14 -4.92
C ASP A 238 -2.72 -0.33 -3.81
N ASN A 239 -1.85 -0.98 -3.03
CA ASN A 239 -1.12 -0.38 -1.93
C ASN A 239 0.40 -0.30 -2.17
N ALA A 240 0.88 -0.44 -3.41
CA ALA A 240 2.30 -0.48 -3.74
C ALA A 240 3.09 0.64 -3.06
N ASP A 241 2.62 1.88 -3.19
CA ASP A 241 3.16 3.07 -2.55
C ASP A 241 2.09 3.83 -1.75
N GLY A 242 1.11 3.12 -1.19
CA GLY A 242 0.19 3.71 -0.20
C GLY A 242 0.95 4.18 1.05
N ALA A 243 0.24 4.74 2.04
CA ALA A 243 0.86 5.18 3.30
C ALA A 243 1.71 4.07 3.97
N ARG A 244 1.25 2.82 3.87
CA ARG A 244 1.96 1.60 4.34
C ARG A 244 2.61 0.77 3.23
N GLY A 245 2.64 1.30 2.02
CA GLY A 245 3.29 0.63 0.90
C GLY A 245 4.80 0.58 1.05
N LEU A 246 5.41 0.02 0.02
CA LEU A 246 6.83 0.12 -0.21
C LEU A 246 7.23 1.55 -0.58
N VAL A 247 8.52 1.86 -0.43
CA VAL A 247 9.12 3.14 -0.80
C VAL A 247 10.28 2.88 -1.76
N SER A 248 10.32 3.62 -2.87
CA SER A 248 11.35 3.49 -3.91
C SER A 248 11.57 2.03 -4.33
N ALA A 249 10.49 1.32 -4.68
CA ALA A 249 10.57 -0.12 -4.96
C ALA A 249 9.92 -0.52 -6.30
N GLN A 250 10.60 -1.38 -7.06
CA GLN A 250 10.07 -1.97 -8.29
C GLN A 250 9.89 -3.47 -8.08
N LEU A 251 8.65 -3.95 -8.15
CA LEU A 251 8.33 -5.38 -8.06
C LEU A 251 8.05 -5.91 -9.46
N TRP A 252 8.69 -7.03 -9.81
CA TRP A 252 8.48 -7.72 -11.07
C TRP A 252 7.88 -9.09 -10.84
N VAL A 253 6.76 -9.38 -11.51
CA VAL A 253 6.11 -10.70 -11.47
C VAL A 253 6.16 -11.29 -12.88
N SER A 254 6.94 -12.35 -13.09
CA SER A 254 6.99 -13.02 -14.38
C SER A 254 6.05 -14.22 -14.45
N ALA A 255 5.49 -14.43 -15.63
CA ALA A 255 4.76 -15.63 -15.96
C ALA A 255 4.74 -15.89 -17.47
N THR A 256 4.33 -17.10 -17.83
CA THR A 256 3.98 -17.44 -19.21
C THR A 256 2.57 -16.97 -19.58
N ALA A 257 2.21 -17.10 -20.86
CA ALA A 257 0.86 -16.84 -21.36
C ALA A 257 -0.26 -17.57 -20.58
N LEU A 258 0.05 -18.68 -19.90
CA LEU A 258 -0.90 -19.39 -19.04
C LEU A 258 -1.55 -18.49 -17.98
N LEU A 259 -0.80 -17.57 -17.39
CA LEU A 259 -1.32 -16.67 -16.35
C LEU A 259 -2.18 -15.55 -16.92
N TYR A 260 -1.85 -15.05 -18.11
CA TYR A 260 -2.49 -13.87 -18.69
C TYR A 260 -3.66 -14.22 -19.61
N ASP A 261 -3.47 -15.24 -20.45
CA ASP A 261 -4.39 -15.61 -21.54
C ASP A 261 -5.17 -16.90 -21.21
N GLY A 262 -4.77 -17.64 -20.18
CA GLY A 262 -5.37 -18.92 -19.80
C GLY A 262 -6.70 -18.81 -19.05
N ALA A 263 -7.56 -19.83 -19.19
CA ALA A 263 -8.88 -19.89 -18.54
C ALA A 263 -8.83 -19.86 -17.00
N ARG A 264 -7.68 -20.19 -16.41
CA ARG A 264 -7.42 -20.15 -14.95
C ARG A 264 -6.51 -18.99 -14.55
N GLY A 265 -6.32 -18.03 -15.46
CA GLY A 265 -5.44 -16.89 -15.31
C GLY A 265 -6.08 -15.69 -14.62
N ILE A 266 -5.41 -14.54 -14.72
CA ILE A 266 -5.76 -13.27 -14.07
C ILE A 266 -7.18 -12.80 -14.44
N ALA A 267 -7.66 -13.12 -15.63
CA ALA A 267 -8.99 -12.75 -16.10
C ALA A 267 -10.14 -13.23 -15.18
N LEU A 268 -9.93 -14.28 -14.37
CA LEU A 268 -10.90 -14.73 -13.37
C LEU A 268 -11.14 -13.71 -12.25
N SER A 269 -10.15 -12.86 -11.96
CA SER A 269 -10.28 -11.78 -10.99
C SER A 269 -10.49 -10.46 -11.74
N GLY A 270 -11.74 -10.01 -11.83
CA GLY A 270 -12.08 -8.71 -12.43
C GLY A 270 -11.25 -7.53 -11.86
N PRO A 271 -11.10 -7.42 -10.52
CA PRO A 271 -10.26 -6.40 -9.90
C PRO A 271 -8.80 -6.45 -10.36
N LEU A 272 -8.14 -7.62 -10.29
CA LEU A 272 -6.74 -7.77 -10.69
C LEU A 272 -6.55 -7.58 -12.20
N SER A 273 -7.44 -8.16 -13.01
CA SER A 273 -7.47 -8.00 -14.46
C SER A 273 -7.50 -6.54 -14.87
N SER A 274 -8.36 -5.73 -14.23
CA SER A 274 -8.45 -4.29 -14.52
C SER A 274 -7.17 -3.53 -14.21
N ARG A 275 -6.28 -4.06 -13.36
CA ARG A 275 -4.96 -3.49 -13.07
C ARG A 275 -3.92 -3.90 -14.10
N VAL A 276 -3.82 -5.21 -14.37
CA VAL A 276 -2.73 -5.80 -15.15
C VAL A 276 -3.00 -5.77 -16.65
N LEU A 277 -4.18 -6.21 -17.09
CA LEU A 277 -4.52 -6.44 -18.50
C LEU A 277 -5.12 -5.20 -19.18
N ALA A 278 -4.72 -4.00 -18.75
CA ALA A 278 -5.33 -2.79 -19.27
C ALA A 278 -4.97 -2.53 -20.74
N PRO A 279 -5.91 -1.98 -21.52
CA PRO A 279 -5.68 -1.68 -22.93
C PRO A 279 -4.59 -0.61 -23.08
N THR A 280 -3.68 -0.85 -24.02
CA THR A 280 -2.64 0.11 -24.42
C THR A 280 -3.17 1.04 -25.52
N SER A 281 -2.47 2.13 -25.78
CA SER A 281 -2.83 3.11 -26.81
C SER A 281 -2.73 2.61 -28.28
N GLY A 282 -2.37 1.33 -28.48
CA GLY A 282 -2.63 0.60 -29.73
C GLY A 282 -1.55 0.66 -30.82
N SER A 283 -0.45 1.39 -30.65
CA SER A 283 0.67 1.37 -31.61
C SER A 283 1.71 0.31 -31.25
N ALA A 284 2.33 -0.29 -32.28
CA ALA A 284 3.49 -1.18 -32.16
C ALA A 284 4.77 -0.40 -31.82
N ASP A 285 4.69 0.45 -30.80
CA ASP A 285 5.76 1.33 -30.36
C ASP A 285 6.55 0.72 -29.20
N LEU A 286 7.69 1.34 -28.91
CA LEU A 286 8.45 1.07 -27.69
C LEU A 286 7.57 1.18 -26.43
N PRO A 287 7.69 0.25 -25.48
CA PRO A 287 6.91 0.28 -24.26
C PRO A 287 7.40 1.42 -23.35
N PRO A 288 6.53 2.38 -22.98
CA PRO A 288 6.90 3.43 -22.06
C PRO A 288 7.25 2.85 -20.69
N PRO A 289 8.01 3.59 -19.88
CA PRO A 289 8.20 3.28 -18.47
C PRO A 289 6.86 3.10 -17.76
N HIS A 290 6.86 2.33 -16.66
CA HIS A 290 5.70 2.12 -15.79
C HIS A 290 4.50 1.39 -16.40
N ARG A 291 4.59 0.90 -17.64
CA ARG A 291 3.52 0.08 -18.23
C ARG A 291 3.34 -1.21 -17.40
N PRO A 292 2.15 -1.48 -16.82
CA PRO A 292 2.00 -2.56 -15.84
C PRO A 292 2.22 -3.97 -16.38
N LEU A 293 1.98 -4.20 -17.67
CA LEU A 293 2.26 -5.47 -18.35
C LEU A 293 3.15 -5.21 -19.55
N VAL A 294 4.28 -5.91 -19.60
CA VAL A 294 5.20 -5.91 -20.75
C VAL A 294 5.38 -7.33 -21.28
N ASP A 295 5.49 -7.46 -22.60
CA ASP A 295 5.83 -8.73 -23.26
C ASP A 295 7.30 -8.72 -23.64
N LEU A 296 8.03 -9.75 -23.21
CA LEU A 296 9.43 -9.96 -23.55
C LEU A 296 9.63 -10.25 -25.05
N SER A 297 8.58 -10.69 -25.73
CA SER A 297 8.57 -10.95 -27.17
C SER A 297 8.29 -9.67 -27.94
N ALA A 298 9.09 -9.39 -28.96
CA ALA A 298 8.85 -8.27 -29.86
C ALA A 298 7.48 -8.41 -30.55
N PRO A 299 6.69 -7.33 -30.68
CA PRO A 299 5.47 -7.33 -31.47
C PRO A 299 5.74 -7.72 -32.93
N SER A 300 4.79 -8.39 -33.57
CA SER A 300 4.88 -8.72 -35.00
C SER A 300 5.07 -7.45 -35.84
N GLY A 301 6.09 -7.43 -36.70
CA GLY A 301 6.40 -6.29 -37.55
C GLY A 301 7.07 -5.12 -36.84
N TRP A 302 7.50 -5.29 -35.58
CA TRP A 302 8.31 -4.29 -34.89
C TRP A 302 9.72 -4.21 -35.50
N HIS A 303 10.21 -3.00 -35.68
CA HIS A 303 11.56 -2.71 -36.16
C HIS A 303 12.27 -1.83 -35.14
N ALA A 304 13.52 -2.16 -34.85
CA ALA A 304 14.32 -1.36 -33.92
C ALA A 304 14.53 0.06 -34.49
N PRO A 305 14.31 1.11 -33.68
CA PRO A 305 14.67 2.46 -34.09
C PRO A 305 16.19 2.61 -34.20
N ALA A 306 16.66 3.63 -34.93
CA ALA A 306 18.09 3.90 -35.10
C ALA A 306 18.81 4.14 -33.76
N MET A 307 18.12 4.80 -32.81
CA MET A 307 18.55 4.91 -31.42
C MET A 307 17.43 4.48 -30.49
N LEU A 308 17.81 3.71 -29.48
CA LEU A 308 16.94 3.44 -28.35
C LEU A 308 16.90 4.66 -27.41
N PRO A 309 15.75 4.99 -26.82
CA PRO A 309 15.62 5.94 -25.73
C PRO A 309 16.68 5.75 -24.65
N ILE A 310 17.11 6.84 -24.01
CA ILE A 310 18.11 6.80 -22.94
C ILE A 310 17.41 7.14 -21.62
N PRO A 311 17.65 6.36 -20.54
CA PRO A 311 17.18 6.73 -19.21
C PRO A 311 17.77 8.07 -18.78
N LEU A 312 16.92 9.00 -18.38
CA LEU A 312 17.28 10.34 -17.93
C LEU A 312 17.36 10.39 -16.40
N PRO A 313 18.28 11.20 -15.84
CA PRO A 313 18.35 11.41 -14.40
C PRO A 313 17.09 12.11 -13.89
N ALA A 314 16.76 11.86 -12.64
CA ALA A 314 15.53 12.33 -12.05
C ALA A 314 15.55 13.84 -11.69
N VAL A 315 14.53 14.60 -12.11
CA VAL A 315 14.40 16.05 -11.87
C VAL A 315 13.58 16.32 -10.60
N ARG A 316 14.20 16.99 -9.60
CA ARG A 316 13.65 17.02 -8.22
C ARG A 316 12.37 17.83 -8.01
N GLY A 317 12.11 18.86 -8.82
CA GLY A 317 11.08 19.87 -8.54
C GLY A 317 9.63 19.38 -8.55
N GLU A 318 9.35 18.23 -9.16
CA GLU A 318 7.97 17.77 -9.46
C GLU A 318 7.71 16.31 -9.03
N ALA A 319 8.38 15.85 -7.96
CA ALA A 319 8.27 14.47 -7.48
C ALA A 319 6.82 14.01 -7.21
N ALA A 320 5.99 14.85 -6.59
CA ALA A 320 4.58 14.53 -6.33
C ALA A 320 3.77 14.40 -7.63
N GLY A 321 4.02 15.27 -8.61
CA GLY A 321 3.37 15.21 -9.91
C GLY A 321 3.78 13.96 -10.70
N LEU A 322 5.08 13.61 -10.68
CA LEU A 322 5.59 12.40 -11.31
C LEU A 322 5.00 11.15 -10.65
N ARG A 323 4.97 11.09 -9.31
CA ARG A 323 4.32 10.01 -8.56
C ARG A 323 2.86 9.81 -8.98
N ALA A 324 2.13 10.89 -9.20
CA ALA A 324 0.77 10.80 -9.69
C ALA A 324 0.66 10.22 -11.11
N ILE A 325 1.59 10.54 -12.02
CA ILE A 325 1.67 9.91 -13.34
C ILE A 325 1.96 8.41 -13.22
N LEU A 326 2.94 8.02 -12.39
CA LEU A 326 3.26 6.61 -12.11
C LEU A 326 2.02 5.87 -11.62
N ARG A 327 1.36 6.38 -10.57
CA ARG A 327 0.13 5.78 -10.03
C ARG A 327 -0.99 5.71 -11.07
N ALA A 328 -1.14 6.76 -11.88
CA ALA A 328 -2.12 6.80 -12.95
C ALA A 328 -1.87 5.73 -14.02
N ALA A 329 -0.61 5.40 -14.37
CA ALA A 329 -0.29 4.29 -15.28
C ALA A 329 -0.83 2.93 -14.77
N HIS A 330 -0.80 2.73 -13.45
CA HIS A 330 -1.37 1.58 -12.74
C HIS A 330 -2.88 1.69 -12.46
N GLY A 331 -3.53 2.76 -12.94
CA GLY A 331 -4.95 3.03 -12.72
C GLY A 331 -5.29 3.45 -11.29
N LEU A 332 -4.30 3.85 -10.52
CA LEU A 332 -4.43 4.30 -9.14
C LEU A 332 -4.55 5.84 -9.10
N PRO A 333 -5.41 6.40 -8.25
CA PRO A 333 -5.51 7.84 -8.09
C PRO A 333 -4.29 8.39 -7.33
N PRO A 334 -3.98 9.70 -7.45
CA PRO A 334 -2.89 10.35 -6.71
C PRO A 334 -3.05 10.26 -5.20
N VAL A 335 -1.93 10.12 -4.46
CA VAL A 335 -1.91 10.13 -2.98
C VAL A 335 -1.60 11.51 -2.38
N ASP A 336 -1.14 12.42 -3.22
CA ASP A 336 -0.74 13.77 -2.84
C ASP A 336 -1.90 14.73 -3.18
N PRO A 337 -2.46 15.45 -2.18
CA PRO A 337 -3.68 16.24 -2.35
C PRO A 337 -3.53 17.39 -3.36
N ASP A 338 -2.31 17.92 -3.52
CA ASP A 338 -2.04 19.09 -4.37
C ASP A 338 -1.94 18.74 -5.86
N VAL A 339 -2.04 17.45 -6.21
CA VAL A 339 -2.04 17.01 -7.60
C VAL A 339 -3.45 17.20 -8.17
N GLY A 340 -3.66 18.33 -8.85
CA GLY A 340 -4.93 18.79 -9.42
C GLY A 340 -5.55 17.94 -10.55
N LEU A 341 -5.61 16.62 -10.41
CA LEU A 341 -6.32 15.68 -11.29
C LEU A 341 -7.81 15.51 -10.95
N SER A 342 -8.28 16.22 -9.94
CA SER A 342 -9.68 16.33 -9.55
C SER A 342 -10.49 17.18 -10.54
N VAL A 343 -11.73 16.78 -10.86
CA VAL A 343 -12.70 17.57 -11.64
C VAL A 343 -14.01 17.62 -10.88
N GLY A 344 -14.53 18.83 -10.61
CA GLY A 344 -15.84 19.01 -9.97
C GLY A 344 -15.86 18.77 -8.44
N HIS A 345 -14.71 18.78 -7.77
CA HIS A 345 -14.63 18.58 -6.31
C HIS A 345 -14.94 19.84 -5.50
N GLU A 346 -15.07 21.01 -6.11
CA GLU A 346 -15.27 22.29 -5.41
C GLU A 346 -16.53 22.25 -4.51
N ARG A 347 -17.60 21.61 -5.00
CA ARG A 347 -18.84 21.40 -4.22
C ARG A 347 -18.65 20.38 -3.09
N ILE A 348 -17.80 19.39 -3.31
CA ILE A 348 -17.53 18.34 -2.34
C ILE A 348 -16.62 18.87 -1.22
N ASP A 349 -15.65 19.71 -1.54
CA ASP A 349 -14.77 20.35 -0.56
C ASP A 349 -15.55 21.13 0.50
N ALA A 350 -16.52 21.95 0.09
CA ALA A 350 -17.40 22.66 1.02
C ALA A 350 -18.17 21.70 1.95
N THR A 351 -18.56 20.53 1.43
CA THR A 351 -19.23 19.49 2.21
C THR A 351 -18.28 18.86 3.22
N ILE A 352 -17.03 18.59 2.82
CA ILE A 352 -15.98 18.06 3.71
C ILE A 352 -15.69 19.05 4.85
N ASP A 353 -15.56 20.33 4.53
CA ASP A 353 -15.34 21.39 5.51
C ASP A 353 -16.48 21.49 6.53
N GLU A 354 -17.73 21.33 6.06
CA GLU A 354 -18.88 21.24 6.94
C GLU A 354 -18.82 20.01 7.86
N LEU A 355 -18.49 18.83 7.34
CA LEU A 355 -18.35 17.61 8.14
C LEU A 355 -17.30 17.78 9.24
N PHE A 356 -16.15 18.37 8.92
CA PHE A 356 -15.07 18.61 9.88
C PHE A 356 -15.44 19.65 10.92
N ARG A 357 -16.07 20.75 10.51
CA ARG A 357 -16.56 21.81 11.41
C ARG A 357 -17.55 21.26 12.43
N HIS A 358 -18.52 20.45 12.00
CA HIS A 358 -19.49 19.83 12.92
C HIS A 358 -18.83 18.84 13.88
N ALA A 359 -17.86 18.04 13.40
CA ALA A 359 -17.15 17.09 14.23
C ALA A 359 -16.22 17.76 15.26
N SER A 360 -15.71 18.96 14.98
CA SER A 360 -14.91 19.73 15.95
C SER A 360 -15.70 20.22 17.16
N LEU A 361 -17.03 20.23 17.12
CA LEU A 361 -17.91 20.55 18.26
C LEU A 361 -18.15 19.31 19.17
N GLU A 362 -17.17 18.42 19.25
CA GLU A 362 -17.19 17.10 19.92
C GLU A 362 -18.30 16.14 19.45
N SER A 363 -19.10 16.51 18.45
CA SER A 363 -20.15 15.69 17.90
C SER A 363 -19.62 14.61 16.96
N SER A 364 -20.26 13.44 16.93
CA SER A 364 -20.00 12.44 15.90
C SER A 364 -20.88 12.67 14.69
N VAL A 365 -20.24 12.83 13.54
CA VAL A 365 -20.87 13.09 12.25
C VAL A 365 -20.90 11.81 11.42
N PHE A 366 -22.04 11.51 10.80
CA PHE A 366 -22.19 10.39 9.87
C PHE A 366 -22.62 10.89 8.50
N ALA A 367 -21.90 10.47 7.46
CA ALA A 367 -22.15 10.81 6.08
C ALA A 367 -22.19 9.56 5.19
N LEU A 368 -23.04 9.60 4.17
CA LEU A 368 -23.11 8.59 3.12
C LEU A 368 -22.47 9.15 1.86
N VAL A 369 -21.60 8.37 1.22
CA VAL A 369 -21.06 8.68 -0.11
C VAL A 369 -21.61 7.64 -1.08
N SER A 370 -22.36 8.08 -2.08
CA SER A 370 -23.01 7.18 -3.03
C SER A 370 -22.52 7.44 -4.46
N GLY A 371 -22.20 6.37 -5.18
CA GLY A 371 -21.79 6.46 -6.58
C GLY A 371 -21.75 5.11 -7.26
N THR A 372 -21.99 5.06 -8.56
CA THR A 372 -21.91 3.83 -9.35
C THR A 372 -20.49 3.26 -9.37
N TYR A 373 -20.32 2.00 -9.77
CA TYR A 373 -18.99 1.45 -9.93
C TYR A 373 -18.20 2.22 -11.00
N GLY A 374 -16.95 2.59 -10.71
CA GLY A 374 -16.11 3.38 -11.63
C GLY A 374 -16.40 4.89 -11.68
N SER A 375 -17.37 5.40 -10.91
CA SER A 375 -17.70 6.85 -10.83
C SER A 375 -16.61 7.72 -10.21
N GLY A 376 -15.67 7.13 -9.45
CA GLY A 376 -14.59 7.88 -8.78
C GLY A 376 -14.63 7.85 -7.25
N LYS A 377 -15.51 7.05 -6.62
CA LYS A 377 -15.60 6.93 -5.14
C LYS A 377 -14.23 6.78 -4.45
N SER A 378 -13.38 5.88 -4.93
CA SER A 378 -12.04 5.66 -4.36
C SER A 378 -11.15 6.91 -4.43
N HIS A 379 -11.26 7.70 -5.50
CA HIS A 379 -10.55 8.98 -5.62
C HIS A 379 -11.05 9.97 -4.57
N LEU A 380 -12.37 10.06 -4.36
CA LEU A 380 -12.95 10.92 -3.32
C LEU A 380 -12.53 10.46 -1.91
N LEU A 381 -12.54 9.16 -1.62
CA LEU A 381 -12.09 8.64 -0.31
C LEU A 381 -10.61 8.94 -0.05
N MET A 382 -9.77 8.96 -1.09
CA MET A 382 -8.38 9.36 -0.97
C MET A 382 -8.22 10.86 -0.74
N HIS A 383 -9.02 11.69 -1.40
CA HIS A 383 -9.07 13.13 -1.14
C HIS A 383 -9.51 13.42 0.31
N LEU A 384 -10.57 12.76 0.78
CA LEU A 384 -11.03 12.80 2.18
C LEU A 384 -9.93 12.39 3.17
N THR A 385 -9.19 11.32 2.84
CA THR A 385 -8.04 10.87 3.65
C THR A 385 -6.99 11.98 3.73
N ALA A 386 -6.60 12.58 2.60
CA ALA A 386 -5.58 13.62 2.58
C ALA A 386 -6.01 14.88 3.37
N ARG A 387 -7.26 15.32 3.21
CA ARG A 387 -7.86 16.43 3.97
C ARG A 387 -7.91 16.15 5.47
N SER A 388 -8.30 14.93 5.86
CA SER A 388 -8.33 14.51 7.26
C SER A 388 -6.94 14.58 7.91
N LEU A 389 -5.92 14.07 7.21
CA LEU A 389 -4.54 14.09 7.69
C LEU A 389 -4.02 15.53 7.83
N ALA A 390 -4.39 16.42 6.91
CA ALA A 390 -4.02 17.84 6.97
C ALA A 390 -4.61 18.55 8.22
N GLU A 391 -5.79 18.14 8.68
CA GLU A 391 -6.39 18.62 9.93
C GLU A 391 -5.92 17.90 11.20
N ARG A 392 -4.87 17.08 11.11
CA ARG A 392 -4.41 16.20 12.21
C ARG A 392 -5.48 15.22 12.70
N ARG A 393 -6.37 14.75 11.82
CA ARG A 393 -7.34 13.68 12.13
C ARG A 393 -6.78 12.31 11.68
N PRO A 394 -6.67 11.31 12.57
CA PRO A 394 -6.26 9.97 12.19
C PRO A 394 -7.36 9.30 11.37
N VAL A 395 -6.97 8.59 10.31
CA VAL A 395 -7.89 7.92 9.40
C VAL A 395 -7.88 6.43 9.69
N PHE A 396 -9.01 5.88 10.10
CA PHE A 396 -9.22 4.44 10.27
C PHE A 396 -10.08 3.91 9.13
N ARG A 397 -9.68 2.77 8.56
CA ARG A 397 -10.40 2.16 7.44
C ARG A 397 -10.99 0.81 7.84
N LEU A 398 -12.22 0.57 7.38
CA LEU A 398 -12.93 -0.69 7.46
C LEU A 398 -13.38 -1.05 6.04
N SER A 399 -12.60 -1.86 5.33
CA SER A 399 -12.99 -2.38 4.01
C SER A 399 -13.80 -3.66 4.17
N LEU A 400 -14.89 -3.77 3.42
CA LEU A 400 -15.80 -4.91 3.45
C LEU A 400 -15.48 -5.95 2.37
N GLU A 401 -14.21 -6.30 2.20
CA GLU A 401 -13.78 -7.27 1.18
C GLU A 401 -14.24 -8.71 1.49
N TYR A 402 -14.40 -9.53 0.45
CA TYR A 402 -14.95 -10.89 0.54
C TYR A 402 -14.19 -11.82 1.50
N LEU A 403 -12.86 -11.66 1.61
CA LEU A 403 -12.00 -12.49 2.46
C LEU A 403 -12.00 -12.05 3.94
N ASP A 404 -12.53 -10.86 4.22
CA ASP A 404 -12.50 -10.17 5.51
C ASP A 404 -13.91 -9.94 6.08
N ALA A 405 -14.82 -10.90 5.90
CA ALA A 405 -16.24 -10.81 6.30
C ALA A 405 -16.48 -10.86 7.84
N ASP A 406 -15.73 -10.08 8.61
CA ASP A 406 -15.74 -10.03 10.08
C ASP A 406 -16.21 -8.68 10.64
N LEU A 407 -16.86 -7.82 9.83
CA LEU A 407 -17.43 -6.54 10.33
C LEU A 407 -18.37 -6.78 11.53
N GLY A 408 -19.09 -7.90 11.55
CA GLY A 408 -19.91 -8.30 12.70
C GLY A 408 -19.14 -8.71 13.95
N HIS A 409 -17.80 -8.69 13.94
CA HIS A 409 -16.90 -9.16 14.98
C HIS A 409 -15.84 -8.10 15.31
N PRO A 410 -16.17 -7.05 16.10
CA PRO A 410 -15.24 -5.97 16.42
C PRO A 410 -13.96 -6.42 17.12
N GLN A 411 -14.03 -7.50 17.88
CA GLN A 411 -12.86 -8.11 18.52
C GLN A 411 -11.88 -8.75 17.50
N ARG A 412 -12.32 -9.00 16.27
CA ARG A 412 -11.49 -9.48 15.15
C ARG A 412 -10.98 -8.32 14.29
N HIS A 413 -11.88 -7.43 13.89
CA HIS A 413 -11.52 -6.36 12.95
C HIS A 413 -10.79 -5.19 13.59
N LEU A 414 -10.84 -4.97 14.92
CA LEU A 414 -10.12 -3.86 15.56
C LEU A 414 -8.61 -3.91 15.27
N HIS A 415 -7.99 -5.08 15.38
CA HIS A 415 -6.57 -5.23 15.06
C HIS A 415 -6.26 -4.77 13.63
N ARG A 416 -7.09 -5.22 12.67
CA ARG A 416 -6.96 -4.83 11.27
C ARG A 416 -7.27 -3.36 11.06
N MET A 417 -8.23 -2.76 11.76
CA MET A 417 -8.53 -1.32 11.70
C MET A 417 -7.35 -0.47 12.21
N LEU A 418 -6.67 -0.92 13.28
CA LEU A 418 -5.48 -0.26 13.83
C LEU A 418 -4.28 -0.42 12.89
N ASP A 419 -4.09 -1.61 12.33
CA ASP A 419 -3.09 -1.86 11.30
C ASP A 419 -3.38 -1.04 10.04
N GLN A 420 -4.67 -0.92 9.68
CA GLN A 420 -5.17 -0.21 8.52
C GLN A 420 -5.27 1.31 8.68
N ALA A 421 -4.96 1.82 9.87
CA ALA A 421 -4.98 3.23 10.15
C ALA A 421 -3.86 3.99 9.41
N VAL A 422 -4.12 5.26 9.14
CA VAL A 422 -3.14 6.23 8.67
C VAL A 422 -3.15 7.41 9.64
N LEU A 423 -2.04 7.59 10.35
CA LEU A 423 -1.90 8.64 11.34
C LEU A 423 -1.33 9.92 10.70
N PRO A 424 -1.71 11.11 11.19
CA PRO A 424 -1.24 12.41 10.70
C PRO A 424 0.15 12.73 11.29
N LEU A 425 1.08 11.79 11.14
CA LEU A 425 2.45 11.87 11.63
C LEU A 425 3.43 11.78 10.43
N PRO A 426 4.67 12.25 10.58
CA PRO A 426 5.71 12.05 9.56
C PRO A 426 5.80 10.57 9.14
N GLY A 427 5.87 10.32 7.83
CA GLY A 427 5.87 8.97 7.27
C GLY A 427 4.51 8.26 7.23
N ARG A 428 3.43 8.90 7.72
CA ARG A 428 2.05 8.38 7.74
C ARG A 428 1.92 6.95 8.31
N PRO A 429 2.47 6.68 9.52
CA PRO A 429 2.46 5.36 10.14
C PRO A 429 1.04 4.87 10.46
N SER A 430 0.87 3.56 10.65
CA SER A 430 -0.34 3.01 11.28
C SER A 430 -0.35 3.19 12.79
N ALA A 431 -1.49 2.89 13.42
CA ALA A 431 -1.56 2.80 14.88
C ALA A 431 -0.64 1.70 15.42
N LEU A 432 -0.47 0.58 14.70
CA LEU A 432 0.45 -0.47 15.11
C LEU A 432 1.93 -0.07 14.94
N ASP A 433 2.27 0.69 13.91
CA ASP A 433 3.62 1.28 13.78
C ASP A 433 3.91 2.25 14.93
N ARG A 434 2.95 3.10 15.27
CA ARG A 434 3.06 4.04 16.40
C ARG A 434 3.16 3.31 17.74
N LEU A 435 2.39 2.24 17.92
CA LEU A 435 2.47 1.37 19.10
C LEU A 435 3.88 0.83 19.29
N VAL A 436 4.48 0.34 18.21
CA VAL A 436 5.85 -0.16 18.25
C VAL A 436 6.82 0.97 18.63
N ALA A 437 6.69 2.17 18.06
CA ALA A 437 7.51 3.31 18.46
C ALA A 437 7.42 3.62 19.97
N TRP A 438 6.23 3.47 20.58
CA TRP A 438 6.04 3.68 22.03
C TRP A 438 6.62 2.57 22.90
N THR A 439 6.82 1.36 22.40
CA THR A 439 7.20 0.20 23.24
C THR A 439 8.65 -0.25 23.05
N ARG A 440 9.35 0.24 22.03
CA ARG A 440 10.70 -0.26 21.67
C ARG A 440 11.86 0.37 22.44
N THR A 441 11.69 1.53 23.08
CA THR A 441 12.73 2.10 23.96
C THR A 441 12.26 2.19 25.42
N PRO A 442 13.15 2.05 26.42
CA PRO A 442 12.76 2.19 27.83
C PRO A 442 12.10 3.55 28.12
N ALA A 443 12.63 4.63 27.53
CA ALA A 443 12.10 5.98 27.70
C ALA A 443 10.70 6.13 27.10
N ALA A 444 10.49 5.65 25.87
CA ALA A 444 9.17 5.70 25.24
C ALA A 444 8.15 4.83 25.99
N LEU A 445 8.56 3.66 26.49
CA LEU A 445 7.69 2.78 27.25
C LEU A 445 7.27 3.40 28.59
N GLU A 446 8.18 4.11 29.26
CA GLU A 446 7.85 4.83 30.49
C GLU A 446 6.89 6.00 30.21
N ALA A 447 7.10 6.74 29.12
CA ALA A 447 6.17 7.78 28.68
C ALA A 447 4.77 7.20 28.40
N LEU A 448 4.68 6.05 27.72
CA LEU A 448 3.41 5.35 27.50
C LEU A 448 2.74 4.93 28.82
N ARG A 449 3.51 4.43 29.79
CA ARG A 449 2.99 4.07 31.12
C ARG A 449 2.42 5.26 31.87
N ALA A 450 3.14 6.38 31.88
CA ALA A 450 2.68 7.62 32.50
C ALA A 450 1.38 8.10 31.86
N LEU A 451 1.30 8.07 30.52
CA LEU A 451 0.11 8.47 29.79
C LEU A 451 -1.09 7.55 30.07
N LEU A 452 -0.88 6.23 30.05
CA LEU A 452 -1.90 5.25 30.45
C LEU A 452 -2.36 5.48 31.90
N GLY A 453 -1.44 5.87 32.79
CA GLY A 453 -1.75 6.22 34.19
C GLY A 453 -2.71 7.40 34.27
N SER A 454 -2.38 8.49 33.59
CA SER A 454 -3.23 9.69 33.51
C SER A 454 -4.61 9.41 32.91
N ILE A 455 -4.70 8.56 31.88
CA ILE A 455 -6.00 8.17 31.30
C ILE A 455 -6.81 7.30 32.27
N ALA A 456 -6.15 6.40 33.01
CA ALA A 456 -6.79 5.52 33.97
C ALA A 456 -7.39 6.23 35.19
N GLU A 457 -6.91 7.43 35.51
CA GLU A 457 -7.46 8.30 36.58
C GLU A 457 -8.78 8.98 36.17
N GLY A 458 -9.08 9.04 34.87
CA GLY A 458 -10.32 9.59 34.35
C GLY A 458 -11.54 8.67 34.54
N ALA A 459 -12.67 9.09 33.98
CA ALA A 459 -13.89 8.29 33.92
C ALA A 459 -14.13 7.73 32.51
N GLY A 460 -14.97 6.70 32.41
CA GLY A 460 -15.45 6.18 31.13
C GLY A 460 -14.67 4.98 30.57
N ASP A 461 -14.98 4.65 29.33
CA ASP A 461 -14.56 3.39 28.70
C ASP A 461 -13.05 3.34 28.38
N ALA A 462 -12.45 4.48 28.00
CA ALA A 462 -11.01 4.59 27.80
C ALA A 462 -10.22 4.35 29.11
N ALA A 463 -10.67 4.93 30.23
CA ALA A 463 -10.06 4.73 31.54
C ALA A 463 -10.11 3.25 31.99
N SER A 464 -11.21 2.55 31.69
CA SER A 464 -11.35 1.12 31.96
C SER A 464 -10.32 0.29 31.17
N ALA A 465 -10.13 0.58 29.88
CA ALA A 465 -9.12 -0.08 29.07
C ALA A 465 -7.69 0.24 29.54
N ALA A 466 -7.40 1.50 29.89
CA ALA A 466 -6.08 1.92 30.40
C ALA A 466 -5.71 1.19 31.70
N THR A 467 -6.67 1.10 32.63
CA THR A 467 -6.51 0.36 33.89
C THR A 467 -6.16 -1.12 33.63
N LYS A 468 -6.86 -1.76 32.69
CA LYS A 468 -6.59 -3.16 32.30
C LYS A 468 -5.20 -3.30 31.69
N ALA A 469 -4.79 -2.38 30.81
CA ALA A 469 -3.46 -2.38 30.20
C ALA A 469 -2.36 -2.31 31.26
N LEU A 470 -2.44 -1.32 32.16
CA LEU A 470 -1.46 -1.14 33.25
C LEU A 470 -1.41 -2.35 34.19
N ALA A 471 -2.56 -2.91 34.57
CA ALA A 471 -2.63 -4.08 35.43
C ALA A 471 -1.91 -5.29 34.80
N ARG A 472 -2.06 -5.50 33.48
CA ARG A 472 -1.35 -6.55 32.75
C ARG A 472 0.15 -6.26 32.64
N MET A 473 0.52 -5.01 32.33
CA MET A 473 1.92 -4.60 32.20
C MET A 473 2.70 -4.74 33.52
N ARG A 474 2.08 -4.44 34.67
CA ARG A 474 2.70 -4.56 36.02
C ARG A 474 3.02 -6.00 36.40
N ARG A 475 2.25 -6.97 35.89
CA ARG A 475 2.40 -8.41 36.23
C ARG A 475 3.44 -9.14 35.36
N SER A 476 4.01 -8.47 34.37
CA SER A 476 4.92 -9.09 33.40
C SER A 476 6.32 -8.52 33.50
N LYS A 477 7.33 -9.38 33.36
CA LYS A 477 8.73 -8.97 33.18
C LYS A 477 8.98 -8.32 31.80
N ARG A 478 8.01 -8.41 30.88
CA ARG A 478 8.07 -7.87 29.51
C ARG A 478 6.88 -6.94 29.24
N PRO A 479 6.85 -5.76 29.87
CA PRO A 479 5.71 -4.84 29.77
C PRO A 479 5.45 -4.31 28.36
N GLY A 480 6.48 -4.09 27.54
CA GLY A 480 6.31 -3.63 26.15
C GLY A 480 5.53 -4.64 25.30
N ALA A 481 5.91 -5.93 25.34
CA ALA A 481 5.19 -7.00 24.64
C ALA A 481 3.73 -7.15 25.11
N VAL A 482 3.46 -6.93 26.39
CA VAL A 482 2.09 -6.94 26.94
C VAL A 482 1.29 -5.74 26.44
N ALA A 483 1.90 -4.56 26.40
CA ALA A 483 1.28 -3.36 25.84
C ALA A 483 0.98 -3.55 24.35
N GLU A 484 1.92 -4.08 23.58
CA GLU A 484 1.74 -4.42 22.16
C GLU A 484 0.58 -5.38 21.97
N SER A 485 0.55 -6.49 22.71
CA SER A 485 -0.52 -7.48 22.58
C SER A 485 -1.89 -6.90 22.90
N PHE A 486 -2.00 -6.11 23.97
CA PHE A 486 -3.25 -5.50 24.43
C PHE A 486 -3.72 -4.36 23.53
N LEU A 487 -2.87 -3.36 23.26
CA LEU A 487 -3.26 -2.19 22.48
C LEU A 487 -3.47 -2.55 21.00
N SER A 488 -2.77 -3.54 20.45
CA SER A 488 -3.06 -4.04 19.09
C SER A 488 -4.34 -4.87 18.99
N ALA A 489 -4.99 -5.21 20.11
CA ALA A 489 -6.10 -6.16 20.18
C ALA A 489 -5.78 -7.57 19.61
N SER A 490 -4.50 -7.94 19.52
CA SER A 490 -4.09 -9.26 19.05
C SER A 490 -4.66 -10.41 19.91
N ASP A 491 -4.80 -10.21 21.22
CA ASP A 491 -5.36 -11.17 22.18
C ASP A 491 -6.88 -11.37 22.04
N LEU A 492 -7.55 -10.51 21.26
CA LEU A 492 -8.98 -10.57 20.99
C LEU A 492 -9.33 -11.32 19.70
N ARG A 493 -8.39 -11.48 18.75
CA ARG A 493 -8.67 -12.04 17.41
C ARG A 493 -9.30 -13.42 17.42
N ALA A 494 -8.83 -14.29 18.32
CA ALA A 494 -9.35 -15.66 18.45
C ALA A 494 -10.58 -15.77 19.36
N ARG A 495 -11.03 -14.65 19.97
CA ARG A 495 -12.12 -14.65 20.95
C ARG A 495 -13.50 -14.67 20.28
N PRO A 496 -14.50 -15.29 20.91
CA PRO A 496 -15.88 -15.24 20.42
C PRO A 496 -16.44 -13.82 20.50
N ALA A 497 -17.48 -13.52 19.72
CA ALA A 497 -18.11 -12.20 19.66
C ALA A 497 -19.10 -11.95 20.81
N SER A 498 -18.78 -12.40 22.04
CA SER A 498 -19.62 -12.14 23.20
C SER A 498 -19.65 -10.65 23.54
N ALA A 499 -20.70 -10.20 24.23
CA ALA A 499 -20.85 -8.79 24.62
C ALA A 499 -19.62 -8.24 25.37
N ALA A 500 -18.96 -9.07 26.19
CA ALA A 500 -17.75 -8.69 26.91
C ALA A 500 -16.57 -8.38 25.98
N TYR A 501 -16.30 -9.22 24.97
CA TYR A 501 -15.19 -9.00 24.03
C TYR A 501 -15.49 -7.89 23.03
N ARG A 502 -16.76 -7.71 22.64
CA ARG A 502 -17.19 -6.53 21.86
C ARG A 502 -16.93 -5.24 22.62
N ARG A 503 -17.32 -5.20 23.90
CA ARG A 503 -17.07 -4.05 24.79
C ARG A 503 -15.58 -3.79 24.94
N ASP A 504 -14.77 -4.83 25.16
CA ASP A 504 -13.32 -4.69 25.28
C ASP A 504 -12.70 -4.10 24.00
N ALA A 505 -13.14 -4.53 22.81
CA ALA A 505 -12.69 -3.94 21.56
C ALA A 505 -13.03 -2.44 21.47
N TYR A 506 -14.28 -2.05 21.74
CA TYR A 506 -14.69 -0.64 21.70
C TYR A 506 -13.96 0.23 22.74
N GLN A 507 -13.78 -0.27 23.96
CA GLN A 507 -13.02 0.41 25.01
C GLN A 507 -11.56 0.65 24.59
N ARG A 508 -10.94 -0.32 23.92
CA ARG A 508 -9.56 -0.17 23.41
C ARG A 508 -9.48 0.80 22.24
N LEU A 509 -10.50 0.89 21.38
CA LEU A 509 -10.56 1.93 20.35
C LEU A 509 -10.65 3.33 20.98
N LEU A 510 -11.51 3.52 21.98
CA LEU A 510 -11.60 4.80 22.70
C LEU A 510 -10.28 5.15 23.40
N LEU A 511 -9.61 4.17 24.00
CA LEU A 511 -8.25 4.35 24.54
C LEU A 511 -7.26 4.81 23.47
N TRP A 512 -7.33 4.24 22.26
CA TRP A 512 -6.48 4.67 21.15
C TRP A 512 -6.71 6.12 20.75
N LEU A 513 -7.96 6.57 20.70
CA LEU A 513 -8.27 7.95 20.37
C LEU A 513 -7.66 8.92 21.40
N GLU A 514 -7.80 8.61 22.69
CA GLU A 514 -7.21 9.40 23.78
C GLU A 514 -5.67 9.36 23.79
N LEU A 515 -5.06 8.20 23.50
CA LEU A 515 -3.61 8.11 23.36
C LEU A 515 -3.11 8.98 22.21
N LEU A 516 -3.77 8.96 21.05
CA LEU A 516 -3.39 9.77 19.90
C LEU A 516 -3.63 11.26 20.12
N GLU A 517 -4.70 11.63 20.84
CA GLU A 517 -4.96 13.02 21.22
C GLU A 517 -3.84 13.55 22.13
N ARG A 518 -3.55 12.85 23.23
CA ARG A 518 -2.61 13.31 24.25
C ARG A 518 -1.14 13.16 23.86
N ALA A 519 -0.76 12.08 23.17
CA ALA A 519 0.62 11.84 22.78
C ALA A 519 1.00 12.53 21.46
N ASP A 520 0.05 12.63 20.53
CA ASP A 520 0.31 13.02 19.14
C ASP A 520 -0.50 14.26 18.71
N GLY A 521 -1.30 14.88 19.59
CA GLY A 521 -2.09 16.07 19.26
C GLY A 521 -3.07 15.83 18.12
N CYS A 522 -3.61 14.61 18.02
CA CYS A 522 -4.61 14.25 17.02
C CYS A 522 -5.97 14.79 17.41
N ARG A 523 -6.76 15.22 16.42
CA ARG A 523 -8.19 15.52 16.57
C ARG A 523 -9.01 14.23 16.46
N GLY A 524 -10.33 14.33 16.66
CA GLY A 524 -11.26 13.20 16.50
C GLY A 524 -11.13 12.49 15.13
N PRO A 525 -11.36 11.17 15.08
CA PRO A 525 -10.95 10.34 13.95
C PRO A 525 -11.83 10.51 12.71
N MET A 526 -11.26 10.26 11.55
CA MET A 526 -12.01 9.94 10.34
C MET A 526 -12.13 8.42 10.21
N ILE A 527 -13.35 7.88 10.18
CA ILE A 527 -13.61 6.45 9.94
C ILE A 527 -14.21 6.29 8.55
N LEU A 528 -13.49 5.59 7.68
CA LEU A 528 -13.94 5.27 6.33
C LEU A 528 -14.40 3.81 6.27
N ILE A 529 -15.68 3.60 5.96
CA ILE A 529 -16.26 2.29 5.70
C ILE A 529 -16.41 2.18 4.18
N ASP A 530 -15.62 1.31 3.56
CA ASP A 530 -15.54 1.17 2.10
C ASP A 530 -16.13 -0.16 1.63
N GLU A 531 -16.52 -0.20 0.35
CA GLU A 531 -17.15 -1.34 -0.31
C GLU A 531 -18.40 -1.88 0.40
N ALA A 532 -19.25 -1.00 0.95
CA ALA A 532 -20.43 -1.42 1.69
C ALA A 532 -21.46 -2.21 0.87
N GLU A 533 -21.39 -2.15 -0.47
CA GLU A 533 -22.15 -3.03 -1.35
C GLU A 533 -21.89 -4.53 -1.10
N ASN A 534 -20.73 -4.89 -0.56
CA ASN A 534 -20.39 -6.28 -0.28
C ASN A 534 -21.22 -6.89 0.86
N LEU A 535 -21.88 -6.07 1.69
CA LEU A 535 -22.90 -6.56 2.63
C LEU A 535 -23.95 -7.40 1.89
N PHE A 536 -24.32 -7.05 0.66
CA PHE A 536 -25.35 -7.77 -0.10
C PHE A 536 -24.80 -8.80 -1.09
N ARG A 537 -23.49 -8.77 -1.36
CA ARG A 537 -22.83 -9.73 -2.27
C ARG A 537 -22.24 -10.93 -1.54
N ALA A 538 -21.72 -10.71 -0.33
CA ALA A 538 -20.89 -11.69 0.38
C ALA A 538 -21.51 -12.18 1.69
N PHE A 539 -22.41 -11.41 2.33
CA PHE A 539 -22.90 -11.72 3.67
C PHE A 539 -24.29 -12.37 3.63
N THR A 540 -24.46 -13.44 4.40
CA THR A 540 -25.77 -13.99 4.75
C THR A 540 -26.55 -13.03 5.65
N ALA A 541 -27.88 -13.18 5.75
CA ALA A 541 -28.70 -12.29 6.59
C ALA A 541 -28.25 -12.24 8.07
N PRO A 542 -27.86 -13.35 8.74
CA PRO A 542 -27.31 -13.28 10.10
C PRO A 542 -25.98 -12.50 10.18
N GLN A 543 -25.09 -12.68 9.20
CA GLN A 543 -23.83 -11.95 9.14
C GLN A 543 -24.07 -10.45 8.89
N ARG A 544 -25.04 -10.09 8.04
CA ARG A 544 -25.47 -8.70 7.84
C ARG A 544 -26.02 -8.08 9.14
N ARG A 545 -26.89 -8.77 9.88
CA ARG A 545 -27.35 -8.28 11.21
C ARG A 545 -26.19 -8.01 12.15
N ALA A 546 -25.24 -8.95 12.23
CA ALA A 546 -24.06 -8.77 13.08
C ALA A 546 -23.22 -7.57 12.63
N ALA A 547 -23.06 -7.37 11.33
CA ALA A 547 -22.38 -6.21 10.76
C ALA A 547 -23.10 -4.90 11.08
N LEU A 548 -24.43 -4.84 10.90
CA LEU A 548 -25.25 -3.68 11.23
C LEU A 548 -25.19 -3.31 12.72
N ARG A 549 -25.10 -4.31 13.59
CA ARG A 549 -24.86 -4.11 15.03
C ARG A 549 -23.49 -3.51 15.33
N SER A 550 -22.44 -3.84 14.56
CA SER A 550 -21.15 -3.15 14.71
C SER A 550 -21.21 -1.73 14.12
N LEU A 551 -21.90 -1.55 12.99
CA LEU A 551 -22.11 -0.23 12.40
C LEU A 551 -22.90 0.69 13.32
N SER A 552 -23.81 0.16 14.16
CA SER A 552 -24.53 0.99 15.12
C SER A 552 -23.62 1.58 16.20
N TYR A 553 -22.48 0.97 16.48
CA TYR A 553 -21.44 1.60 17.30
C TYR A 553 -20.75 2.74 16.54
N TYR A 554 -20.16 2.44 15.37
CA TYR A 554 -19.37 3.42 14.62
C TYR A 554 -20.21 4.62 14.15
N CYS A 555 -21.38 4.35 13.59
CA CYS A 555 -22.25 5.35 12.98
C CYS A 555 -23.31 5.88 13.96
N GLY A 556 -23.45 5.30 15.16
CA GLY A 556 -24.47 5.66 16.16
C GLY A 556 -24.08 6.84 17.05
N GLY A 557 -22.89 7.41 16.88
CA GLY A 557 -22.53 8.68 17.49
C GLY A 557 -21.76 8.61 18.81
N THR A 558 -21.31 7.41 19.20
CA THR A 558 -20.60 7.16 20.46
C THR A 558 -19.11 7.56 20.44
N LEU A 559 -18.57 7.85 19.27
CA LEU A 559 -17.16 8.19 19.08
C LEU A 559 -16.96 9.71 19.11
N PRO A 560 -16.26 10.26 20.13
CA PRO A 560 -16.10 11.71 20.29
C PRO A 560 -15.41 12.36 19.09
N GLY A 561 -15.97 13.48 18.60
CA GLY A 561 -15.41 14.29 17.52
C GLY A 561 -15.12 13.55 16.21
N SER A 562 -15.75 12.39 16.01
CA SER A 562 -15.54 11.51 14.87
C SER A 562 -16.29 11.97 13.63
N CYS A 563 -15.64 11.85 12.48
CA CYS A 563 -16.32 11.82 11.20
C CYS A 563 -16.42 10.36 10.75
N VAL A 564 -17.58 9.92 10.29
CA VAL A 564 -17.78 8.55 9.79
C VAL A 564 -18.40 8.62 8.41
N VAL A 565 -17.70 8.10 7.41
CA VAL A 565 -18.13 8.09 6.01
C VAL A 565 -18.32 6.65 5.57
N LEU A 566 -19.51 6.33 5.08
CA LEU A 566 -19.82 5.03 4.48
C LEU A 566 -19.99 5.19 2.97
N ALA A 567 -19.11 4.55 2.20
CA ALA A 567 -19.16 4.52 0.75
C ALA A 567 -19.94 3.29 0.26
N ILE A 568 -20.92 3.53 -0.62
CA ILE A 568 -21.86 2.49 -1.07
C ILE A 568 -22.36 2.78 -2.48
N THR A 569 -22.79 1.75 -3.22
CA THR A 569 -23.49 1.96 -4.49
C THR A 569 -24.96 2.36 -4.27
N PRO A 570 -25.60 3.08 -5.20
CA PRO A 570 -27.01 3.44 -5.08
C PRO A 570 -27.93 2.24 -4.81
N ASP A 571 -27.83 1.18 -5.63
CA ASP A 571 -28.65 -0.02 -5.47
C ASP A 571 -28.47 -0.72 -4.11
N ALA A 572 -27.23 -0.74 -3.59
CA ALA A 572 -26.94 -1.32 -2.29
C ALA A 572 -27.46 -0.44 -1.15
N LEU A 573 -27.46 0.89 -1.32
CA LEU A 573 -28.04 1.81 -0.36
C LEU A 573 -29.56 1.66 -0.27
N ASP A 574 -30.24 1.49 -1.39
CA ASP A 574 -31.69 1.27 -1.41
C ASP A 574 -32.07 -0.03 -0.71
N ARG A 575 -31.31 -1.11 -0.98
CA ARG A 575 -31.46 -2.38 -0.25
C ARG A 575 -31.16 -2.24 1.24
N LEU A 576 -30.10 -1.50 1.59
CA LEU A 576 -29.74 -1.24 2.98
C LEU A 576 -30.86 -0.50 3.70
N ARG A 577 -31.43 0.55 3.11
CA ARG A 577 -32.56 1.28 3.70
C ARG A 577 -33.82 0.42 3.82
N GLY A 578 -34.09 -0.41 2.82
CA GLY A 578 -35.25 -1.31 2.83
C GLY A 578 -35.16 -2.42 3.89
N GLU A 579 -33.97 -2.98 4.13
CA GLU A 579 -33.76 -4.03 5.15
C GLU A 579 -33.42 -3.48 6.55
N ALA A 580 -32.93 -2.24 6.65
CA ALA A 580 -32.39 -1.69 7.90
C ALA A 580 -33.39 -1.67 9.04
N ASP A 581 -34.67 -1.36 8.78
CA ASP A 581 -35.66 -1.22 9.85
C ASP A 581 -35.89 -2.53 10.60
N ALA A 582 -36.13 -3.64 9.86
CA ALA A 582 -36.31 -4.95 10.44
C ALA A 582 -35.02 -5.47 11.10
N GLN A 583 -33.89 -5.34 10.40
CA GLN A 583 -32.60 -5.85 10.90
C GLN A 583 -32.14 -5.10 12.16
N LEU A 584 -32.34 -3.78 12.24
CA LEU A 584 -31.93 -2.97 13.40
C LEU A 584 -32.93 -3.08 14.56
N ALA A 585 -34.22 -3.32 14.29
CA ALA A 585 -35.19 -3.68 15.32
C ALA A 585 -34.80 -5.02 15.99
N ASP A 586 -34.49 -6.05 15.18
CA ASP A 586 -33.98 -7.34 15.69
C ASP A 586 -32.73 -7.14 16.56
N VAL A 587 -31.82 -6.25 16.16
CA VAL A 587 -30.60 -5.96 16.93
C VAL A 587 -30.92 -5.29 18.26
N ALA A 588 -31.85 -4.34 18.30
CA ALA A 588 -32.23 -3.62 19.52
C ALA A 588 -32.85 -4.56 20.58
N GLU A 589 -33.53 -5.62 20.15
CA GLU A 589 -34.15 -6.61 21.04
C GLU A 589 -33.15 -7.65 21.58
N GLN A 590 -31.93 -7.71 21.05
CA GLN A 590 -30.93 -8.66 21.53
C GLN A 590 -30.48 -8.32 22.95
N ARG A 591 -30.68 -9.25 23.89
CA ARG A 591 -30.16 -9.14 25.28
C ARG A 591 -28.66 -8.90 25.40
N THR A 592 -27.90 -9.19 24.33
CA THR A 592 -26.45 -9.03 24.31
C THR A 592 -25.99 -7.69 23.74
N VAL A 593 -26.90 -6.85 23.21
CA VAL A 593 -26.58 -5.53 22.65
C VAL A 593 -25.94 -4.63 23.70
N LEU A 594 -24.91 -3.89 23.32
CA LEU A 594 -24.27 -2.93 24.23
C LEU A 594 -25.00 -1.59 24.15
N PRO A 595 -25.05 -0.80 25.24
CA PRO A 595 -25.60 0.55 25.20
C PRO A 595 -24.95 1.46 24.15
N SER A 596 -23.68 1.21 23.83
CA SER A 596 -22.93 1.93 22.80
C SER A 596 -23.26 1.50 21.36
N GLU A 597 -24.02 0.42 21.16
CA GLU A 597 -24.42 -0.10 19.86
C GLU A 597 -25.81 0.44 19.48
N ASP A 598 -25.93 1.77 19.36
CA ASP A 598 -27.21 2.48 19.20
C ASP A 598 -27.87 2.23 17.83
N ALA A 599 -28.61 1.12 17.74
CA ALA A 599 -29.32 0.70 16.54
C ALA A 599 -30.42 1.69 16.15
N ALA A 600 -31.06 2.35 17.13
CA ALA A 600 -32.10 3.34 16.88
C ALA A 600 -31.53 4.60 16.21
N MET A 601 -30.38 5.08 16.67
CA MET A 601 -29.67 6.20 16.07
C MET A 601 -29.20 5.87 14.66
N LEU A 602 -28.59 4.70 14.45
CA LEU A 602 -28.17 4.29 13.11
C LEU A 602 -29.36 4.23 12.14
N ARG A 603 -30.48 3.62 12.56
CA ARG A 603 -31.70 3.56 11.75
C ARG A 603 -32.16 4.96 11.35
N ARG A 604 -32.23 5.89 12.31
CA ARG A 604 -32.61 7.29 12.05
C ARG A 604 -31.65 7.96 11.06
N ARG A 605 -30.34 7.80 11.27
CA ARG A 605 -29.30 8.39 10.41
C ARG A 605 -29.35 7.86 8.98
N LEU A 606 -29.56 6.56 8.77
CA LEU A 606 -29.65 5.96 7.42
C LEU A 606 -30.79 6.57 6.57
N HIS A 607 -31.92 6.89 7.20
CA HIS A 607 -33.07 7.50 6.52
C HIS A 607 -32.97 9.02 6.37
N GLN A 608 -32.37 9.72 7.34
CA GLN A 608 -32.29 11.19 7.33
C GLN A 608 -31.11 11.75 6.54
N VAL A 609 -29.98 11.04 6.50
CA VAL A 609 -28.77 11.53 5.82
C VAL A 609 -28.96 11.44 4.32
N ARG A 610 -28.85 12.59 3.64
CA ARG A 610 -28.79 12.65 2.19
C ARG A 610 -27.38 12.20 1.74
N PRO A 611 -27.26 11.24 0.82
CA PRO A 611 -25.97 10.83 0.31
C PRO A 611 -25.28 11.97 -0.45
N ILE A 612 -23.98 12.09 -0.25
CA ILE A 612 -23.09 12.86 -1.11
C ILE A 612 -22.93 12.06 -2.39
N GLU A 613 -23.54 12.52 -3.46
CA GLU A 613 -23.46 11.87 -4.76
C GLU A 613 -22.09 12.10 -5.40
N VAL A 614 -21.47 11.02 -5.84
CA VAL A 614 -20.27 11.04 -6.70
C VAL A 614 -20.75 10.91 -8.14
N PRO A 615 -20.91 12.03 -8.86
CA PRO A 615 -21.43 11.99 -10.22
C PRO A 615 -20.45 11.26 -11.14
N THR A 616 -20.99 10.53 -12.11
CA THR A 616 -20.18 10.07 -13.24
C THR A 616 -19.75 11.27 -14.07
N LEU A 617 -18.46 11.34 -14.41
CA LEU A 617 -17.98 12.40 -15.29
C LEU A 617 -18.65 12.33 -16.66
N ASP A 618 -19.28 13.43 -17.06
CA ASP A 618 -19.81 13.62 -18.40
C ASP A 618 -18.69 13.76 -19.44
N GLU A 619 -19.05 13.84 -20.73
CA GLU A 619 -18.09 13.93 -21.82
C GLU A 619 -17.19 15.18 -21.71
N ALA A 620 -17.76 16.34 -21.38
CA ALA A 620 -17.03 17.59 -21.24
C ALA A 620 -16.04 17.53 -20.06
N GLN A 621 -16.46 16.97 -18.93
CA GLN A 621 -15.61 16.77 -17.75
C GLN A 621 -14.49 15.75 -18.02
N ARG A 622 -14.76 14.70 -18.82
CA ARG A 622 -13.74 13.75 -19.26
C ARG A 622 -12.69 14.42 -20.15
N VAL A 623 -13.09 15.33 -21.04
CA VAL A 623 -12.15 16.16 -21.81
C VAL A 623 -11.28 17.00 -20.87
N VAL A 624 -11.88 17.71 -19.91
CA VAL A 624 -11.13 18.50 -18.92
C VAL A 624 -10.13 17.63 -18.15
N LEU A 625 -10.54 16.43 -17.71
CA LEU A 625 -9.66 15.49 -17.03
C LEU A 625 -8.46 15.10 -17.92
N ALA A 626 -8.68 14.79 -19.20
CA ALA A 626 -7.60 14.45 -20.12
C ALA A 626 -6.59 15.61 -20.30
N PHE A 627 -7.07 16.84 -20.44
CA PHE A 627 -6.19 18.02 -20.53
C PHE A 627 -5.44 18.30 -19.21
N LYS A 628 -6.05 18.02 -18.05
CA LYS A 628 -5.35 18.07 -16.76
C LYS A 628 -4.21 17.05 -16.69
N VAL A 629 -4.43 15.82 -17.18
CA VAL A 629 -3.38 14.79 -17.29
C VAL A 629 -2.24 15.28 -18.21
N GLN A 630 -2.57 15.85 -19.37
CA GLN A 630 -1.56 16.39 -20.29
C GLN A 630 -0.76 17.53 -19.67
N ALA A 631 -1.42 18.46 -18.99
CA ALA A 631 -0.77 19.58 -18.31
C ALA A 631 0.15 19.10 -17.19
N LEU A 632 -0.29 18.13 -16.39
CA LEU A 632 0.53 17.50 -15.36
C LEU A 632 1.75 16.81 -15.96
N HIS A 633 1.55 16.00 -17.00
CA HIS A 633 2.64 15.31 -17.70
C HIS A 633 3.68 16.30 -18.25
N ARG A 634 3.24 17.39 -18.90
CA ARG A 634 4.13 18.45 -19.40
C ARG A 634 4.92 19.17 -18.30
N ARG A 635 4.41 19.18 -17.07
CA ARG A 635 5.10 19.78 -15.93
C ARG A 635 6.20 18.88 -15.38
N VAL A 636 5.95 17.57 -15.36
CA VAL A 636 6.84 16.57 -14.74
C VAL A 636 7.83 15.94 -15.74
N ARG A 637 7.49 15.94 -17.03
CA ARG A 637 8.33 15.53 -18.16
C ARG A 637 8.61 16.72 -19.08
N ALA A 638 9.57 16.58 -19.99
CA ALA A 638 9.77 17.58 -21.04
C ALA A 638 8.52 17.71 -21.93
N PRO A 639 8.21 18.90 -22.48
CA PRO A 639 7.05 19.10 -23.34
C PRO A 639 7.04 18.15 -24.54
N THR A 640 5.98 17.35 -24.66
CA THR A 640 5.73 16.49 -25.82
C THR A 640 4.74 17.15 -26.77
N SER A 641 5.09 17.25 -28.05
CA SER A 641 4.17 17.69 -29.09
C SER A 641 3.34 16.50 -29.57
N ASP A 642 2.01 16.58 -29.43
CA ASP A 642 1.07 15.63 -30.03
C ASP A 642 0.00 16.38 -30.83
N PRO A 643 0.23 16.62 -32.13
CA PRO A 643 -0.73 17.31 -32.99
C PRO A 643 -2.09 16.61 -33.09
N ARG A 644 -2.15 15.30 -32.78
CA ARG A 644 -3.38 14.49 -32.83
C ARG A 644 -4.06 14.34 -31.47
N TRP A 645 -3.58 15.03 -30.43
CA TRP A 645 -4.10 14.89 -29.07
C TRP A 645 -5.62 15.10 -29.00
N ALA A 646 -6.11 16.21 -29.57
CA ALA A 646 -7.52 16.56 -29.50
C ALA A 646 -8.42 15.52 -30.19
N SER A 647 -8.08 15.08 -31.41
CA SER A 647 -8.84 14.06 -32.13
C SER A 647 -8.77 12.69 -31.44
N TRP A 648 -7.58 12.32 -30.93
CA TRP A 648 -7.38 11.06 -30.23
C TRP A 648 -8.16 11.01 -28.91
N ILE A 649 -8.27 12.13 -28.17
CA ILE A 649 -9.09 12.19 -26.95
C ILE A 649 -10.57 11.99 -27.26
N THR A 650 -11.10 12.62 -28.31
CA THR A 650 -12.51 12.42 -28.72
C THR A 650 -12.79 10.94 -29.00
N GLU A 651 -11.94 10.27 -29.78
CA GLU A 651 -12.06 8.83 -30.08
C GLU A 651 -11.90 7.95 -28.82
N THR A 652 -10.98 8.34 -27.94
CA THR A 652 -10.70 7.60 -26.70
C THR A 652 -11.85 7.72 -25.70
N ILE A 653 -12.47 8.90 -25.57
CA ILE A 653 -13.63 9.09 -24.69
C ILE A 653 -14.82 8.26 -25.16
N ALA A 654 -15.02 8.15 -26.48
CA ALA A 654 -16.08 7.32 -27.05
C ALA A 654 -15.90 5.82 -26.76
N SER A 655 -14.66 5.35 -26.60
CA SER A 655 -14.34 3.93 -26.38
C SER A 655 -13.98 3.57 -24.93
N ALA A 656 -13.62 4.54 -24.09
CA ALA A 656 -13.24 4.31 -22.69
C ALA A 656 -14.47 4.22 -21.78
N ALA A 657 -14.63 3.08 -21.12
CA ALA A 657 -15.78 2.83 -20.25
C ALA A 657 -15.75 3.71 -18.99
N THR A 658 -14.56 4.05 -18.49
CA THR A 658 -14.40 4.75 -17.20
C THR A 658 -13.37 5.88 -17.27
N PRO A 659 -13.46 6.89 -16.37
CA PRO A 659 -12.42 7.91 -16.23
C PRO A 659 -11.03 7.34 -15.95
N ARG A 660 -10.96 6.24 -15.19
CA ARG A 660 -9.71 5.51 -14.92
C ARG A 660 -9.06 5.02 -16.21
N GLU A 661 -9.85 4.40 -17.08
CA GLU A 661 -9.36 3.89 -18.36
C GLU A 661 -8.87 5.02 -19.28
N LEU A 662 -9.63 6.12 -19.35
CA LEU A 662 -9.22 7.32 -20.09
C LEU A 662 -7.86 7.85 -19.60
N VAL A 663 -7.71 8.04 -18.29
CA VAL A 663 -6.45 8.53 -17.69
C VAL A 663 -5.29 7.59 -17.99
N ARG A 664 -5.49 6.27 -17.90
CA ARG A 664 -4.44 5.29 -18.20
C ARG A 664 -3.98 5.35 -19.65
N ARG A 665 -4.92 5.37 -20.60
CA ARG A 665 -4.59 5.47 -22.03
C ARG A 665 -3.89 6.81 -22.34
N ALA A 666 -4.33 7.90 -21.71
CA ALA A 666 -3.71 9.22 -21.84
C ALA A 666 -2.26 9.21 -21.33
N VAL A 667 -2.00 8.65 -20.14
CA VAL A 667 -0.64 8.50 -19.60
C VAL A 667 0.22 7.60 -20.48
N ASP A 668 -0.27 6.43 -20.89
CA ASP A 668 0.46 5.49 -21.76
C ASP A 668 0.91 6.16 -23.08
N ARG A 669 0.02 6.95 -23.69
CA ARG A 669 0.32 7.71 -24.92
C ARG A 669 1.36 8.80 -24.67
N LEU A 670 1.19 9.61 -23.63
CA LEU A 670 2.06 10.74 -23.33
C LEU A 670 3.46 10.29 -22.91
N GLU A 671 3.56 9.29 -22.03
CA GLU A 671 4.84 8.69 -21.63
C GLU A 671 5.51 8.01 -22.83
N GLY A 672 4.74 7.37 -23.73
CA GLY A 672 5.27 6.78 -24.96
C GLY A 672 5.90 7.82 -25.89
N LEU A 673 5.25 8.96 -26.08
CA LEU A 673 5.79 10.08 -26.87
C LEU A 673 7.04 10.68 -26.23
N TRP A 674 7.01 10.92 -24.92
CA TRP A 674 8.16 11.46 -24.18
C TRP A 674 9.33 10.50 -24.22
N TRP A 675 9.09 9.21 -23.95
CA TRP A 675 10.13 8.21 -23.92
C TRP A 675 10.87 8.10 -25.25
N ARG A 676 10.15 8.14 -26.38
CA ARG A 676 10.82 8.16 -27.70
C ARG A 676 11.66 9.40 -27.94
N SER A 677 11.24 10.56 -27.42
CA SER A 677 12.00 11.81 -27.58
C SER A 677 13.34 11.80 -26.85
N THR A 678 13.54 10.94 -25.84
CA THR A 678 14.83 10.88 -25.12
C THR A 678 15.94 10.25 -25.95
N ALA A 679 15.61 9.61 -27.07
CA ALA A 679 16.61 9.09 -28.01
C ALA A 679 17.42 10.21 -28.70
N SER A 680 16.82 11.40 -28.91
CA SER A 680 17.48 12.52 -29.61
C SER A 680 18.25 13.47 -28.69
N VAL A 681 18.17 13.29 -27.37
CA VAL A 681 18.84 14.16 -26.38
C VAL A 681 20.36 13.90 -26.34
N GLY A 682 20.83 12.81 -26.95
CA GLY A 682 22.27 12.46 -27.00
C GLY A 682 23.09 13.09 -28.13
N ASP A 683 22.51 13.94 -28.98
CA ASP A 683 23.18 14.58 -30.14
C ASP A 683 23.56 16.07 -29.91
N GLU A 684 23.25 16.66 -28.74
CA GLU A 684 23.52 18.09 -28.44
C GLU A 684 24.63 18.35 -27.40
N ASP A 685 25.45 17.36 -27.06
CA ASP A 685 26.68 17.57 -26.25
C ASP A 685 27.98 17.53 -27.09
#